data_AF-A0A820S0W3-F1
#
_entry.id   AF-A0A820S0W3-F1
#
_cell.length_a   1.000
_cell.length_b   1.000
_cell.length_c   1.000
_cell.angle_alpha   90.00
_cell.angle_beta   90.00
_cell.angle_gamma   90.00
#
_symmetry.space_group_name_H-M   'P 1'
#
loop_
_entity.id
_entity.type
_entity.pdbx_description
1 polymer ?
#
loop_
_entity_poly.entity_id
_entity_poly.type
_entity_poly.pdbx_seq_one_letter_code
_entity_poly.pdbx_strand_id
1 'polypeptide(L)'
;MYSGPSTYAVVSKGHTGRSTSDDLHYIIGLNDPDLAKENNPQSLTAIYGTDTILNGFYSSHTNNEALKEIQIVFPEYRQPLIKGKSVDEYVHKTATLCLLGSIHVRSKKGSIIQAIIQHGFEVRYEKTYTFRPDEVESLYIKHRNDEFFKALVEAYTDGPCLLLYVAKENCVADFCEILGPFSREEFSKMPGTLRYDFDEVTIPVTTIHGSESIIDARKELEQFFPYQQTLTVIKPGLTPNQKNDILKRLNLNGFTIMTKETRHLTKDVLTQFYARHQGLPWFNDFIQFMSSDVCEIIILAREDAVQALREIMGPVDPVRAKTDAPESIRAIYGLDIMRNGLHASSNNKHAREEIRLLFPDYEFIKSRPIPFHSNILTTDSVISNDLPIHDENDLYHLESHEIIYELAVHTRTNDNENEESAVFLTLVGKLNETKKCLLQYADNTIHPLQSNQIDLFHFIDQDIGVLKMIKFSHDGRGFPDNWSLANVEVTIPYQNKIFKFDINELINEEKAKIGYPVTDITDIETTTNGNCAIIIQTGSAKYAGTSADCSILLSGSQGVYAFQLHKSLTNRIPFQNRYRDIVLVQVDEQLNDIEYIVLEHNNENSAPAWFVDFVIIKLLLNKQEYFFPVHRWLSIDYFDGKTKITLASDIQKIPSHE
;
A
#
# COMPACT_ATOMS: atom_id res chain seq x y z
N MET A 1 -9.05 -24.82 -37.85
CA MET A 1 -7.78 -24.09 -37.66
C MET A 1 -6.56 -24.81 -38.27
N TYR A 2 -6.41 -26.14 -38.19
CA TYR A 2 -5.24 -26.86 -38.76
C TYR A 2 -5.10 -26.86 -40.30
N SER A 3 -6.10 -26.39 -41.06
CA SER A 3 -6.15 -26.49 -42.52
C SER A 3 -5.45 -25.33 -43.26
N GLY A 4 -5.02 -24.28 -42.58
CA GLY A 4 -4.38 -23.10 -43.20
C GLY A 4 -3.56 -22.28 -42.20
N PRO A 5 -2.76 -21.30 -42.66
CA PRO A 5 -1.98 -20.45 -41.77
C PRO A 5 -2.90 -19.57 -40.93
N SER A 6 -2.67 -19.56 -39.62
CA SER A 6 -3.34 -18.66 -38.68
C SER A 6 -2.39 -17.53 -38.28
N THR A 7 -2.92 -16.31 -38.18
CA THR A 7 -2.18 -15.15 -37.68
C THR A 7 -2.55 -14.93 -36.22
N TYR A 8 -1.53 -14.82 -35.37
CA TYR A 8 -1.70 -14.53 -33.95
C TYR A 8 -1.15 -13.14 -33.64
N ALA A 9 -1.87 -12.37 -32.84
CA ALA A 9 -1.45 -11.05 -32.41
C ALA A 9 -1.75 -10.87 -30.92
N VAL A 10 -0.79 -10.31 -30.18
CA VAL A 10 -1.05 -9.79 -28.84
C VAL A 10 -1.50 -8.34 -28.99
N VAL A 11 -2.74 -8.06 -28.61
CA VAL A 11 -3.31 -6.71 -28.72
C VAL A 11 -3.26 -6.05 -27.35
N SER A 12 -2.58 -4.91 -27.27
CA SER A 12 -2.54 -4.05 -26.08
C SER A 12 -3.17 -2.70 -26.42
N LYS A 13 -4.03 -2.18 -25.55
CA LYS A 13 -4.63 -0.84 -25.66
C LYS A 13 -4.04 0.08 -24.58
N GLY A 14 -3.82 1.35 -24.91
CA GLY A 14 -3.44 2.37 -23.92
C GLY A 14 -4.52 2.58 -22.84
N HIS A 15 -4.18 3.24 -21.73
CA HIS A 15 -5.06 3.37 -20.56
C HIS A 15 -6.38 4.10 -20.88
N THR A 16 -7.46 3.35 -21.07
CA THR A 16 -8.83 3.90 -21.26
C THR A 16 -9.80 3.50 -20.14
N GLY A 17 -9.35 2.85 -19.07
CA GLY A 17 -10.20 2.41 -17.95
C GLY A 17 -11.16 1.24 -18.26
N ARG A 18 -11.09 0.63 -19.45
CA ARG A 18 -11.80 -0.60 -19.84
C ARG A 18 -10.82 -1.74 -20.11
N SER A 19 -11.24 -2.98 -19.89
CA SER A 19 -10.41 -4.14 -20.21
C SER A 19 -10.16 -4.23 -21.71
N THR A 20 -8.91 -4.46 -22.11
CA THR A 20 -8.56 -4.68 -23.53
C THR A 20 -9.29 -5.90 -24.10
N SER A 21 -9.57 -6.91 -23.27
CA SER A 21 -10.40 -8.07 -23.65
C SER A 21 -11.81 -7.65 -24.05
N ASP A 22 -12.43 -6.77 -23.26
CA ASP A 22 -13.83 -6.36 -23.45
C ASP A 22 -13.97 -5.48 -24.68
N ASP A 23 -13.02 -4.56 -24.88
CA ASP A 23 -12.96 -3.71 -26.07
C ASP A 23 -12.70 -4.52 -27.34
N LEU A 24 -11.80 -5.50 -27.28
CA LEU A 24 -11.52 -6.37 -28.43
C LEU A 24 -12.72 -7.27 -28.75
N HIS A 25 -13.41 -7.78 -27.72
CA HIS A 25 -14.63 -8.55 -27.89
C HIS A 25 -15.76 -7.70 -28.49
N TYR A 26 -15.86 -6.44 -28.08
CA TYR A 26 -16.80 -5.49 -28.67
C TYR A 26 -16.49 -5.18 -30.15
N ILE A 27 -15.22 -5.00 -30.49
CA ILE A 27 -14.76 -4.77 -31.89
C ILE A 27 -15.00 -6.01 -32.75
N ILE A 28 -14.72 -7.20 -32.23
CA ILE A 28 -14.95 -8.46 -32.95
C ILE A 28 -16.45 -8.72 -33.11
N GLY A 29 -17.27 -8.37 -32.12
CA GLY A 29 -18.72 -8.58 -32.14
C GLY A 29 -19.12 -9.98 -31.66
N LEU A 30 -20.43 -10.24 -31.65
CA LEU A 30 -20.97 -11.56 -31.31
C LEU A 30 -20.48 -12.62 -32.31
N ASN A 31 -20.28 -13.85 -31.85
CA ASN A 31 -19.74 -14.94 -32.68
C ASN A 31 -20.65 -15.35 -33.85
N ASP A 32 -21.95 -15.07 -33.73
CA ASP A 32 -22.93 -15.30 -34.78
C ASP A 32 -22.98 -14.10 -35.74
N PRO A 33 -22.65 -14.26 -37.04
CA PRO A 33 -22.63 -13.15 -37.98
C PRO A 33 -23.95 -12.42 -38.18
N ASP A 34 -25.08 -13.12 -38.04
CA ASP A 34 -26.39 -12.49 -38.25
C ASP A 34 -26.82 -11.72 -37.00
N LEU A 35 -26.57 -12.27 -35.80
CA LEU A 35 -26.75 -11.51 -34.55
C LEU A 35 -25.75 -10.35 -34.44
N ALA A 36 -24.53 -10.50 -34.94
CA ALA A 36 -23.53 -9.43 -34.98
C ALA A 36 -23.99 -8.30 -35.90
N LYS A 37 -24.57 -8.60 -37.07
CA LYS A 37 -25.15 -7.58 -37.98
C LYS A 37 -26.31 -6.84 -37.34
N GLU A 38 -27.13 -7.52 -36.54
CA GLU A 38 -28.27 -6.90 -35.85
C GLU A 38 -27.81 -6.01 -34.68
N ASN A 39 -26.88 -6.48 -33.86
CA ASN A 39 -26.46 -5.80 -32.63
C ASN A 39 -25.37 -4.74 -32.84
N ASN A 40 -24.39 -5.03 -33.70
CA ASN A 40 -23.30 -4.11 -34.04
C ASN A 40 -22.83 -4.35 -35.49
N PRO A 41 -23.50 -3.71 -36.47
CA PRO A 41 -23.21 -3.87 -37.90
C PRO A 41 -21.77 -3.52 -38.31
N GLN A 42 -21.04 -2.79 -37.46
CA GLN A 42 -19.65 -2.38 -37.68
C GLN A 42 -18.61 -3.35 -37.08
N SER A 43 -19.04 -4.38 -36.37
CA SER A 43 -18.13 -5.38 -35.80
C SER A 43 -17.45 -6.23 -36.88
N LEU A 44 -16.26 -6.75 -36.59
CA LEU A 44 -15.50 -7.56 -37.56
C LEU A 44 -16.26 -8.83 -37.95
N THR A 45 -16.96 -9.47 -37.01
CA THR A 45 -17.80 -10.64 -37.30
C THR A 45 -18.99 -10.28 -38.19
N ALA A 46 -19.61 -9.11 -38.03
CA ALA A 46 -20.69 -8.66 -38.91
C ALA A 46 -20.23 -8.39 -40.35
N ILE A 47 -19.03 -7.82 -40.50
CA ILE A 47 -18.47 -7.41 -41.80
C ILE A 47 -17.85 -8.59 -42.57
N TYR A 48 -17.15 -9.48 -41.86
CA TYR A 48 -16.32 -10.53 -42.47
C TYR A 48 -16.68 -11.96 -42.06
N GLY A 49 -17.54 -12.14 -41.06
CA GLY A 49 -17.98 -13.47 -40.61
C GLY A 49 -18.86 -14.16 -41.64
N THR A 50 -18.56 -15.44 -41.92
CA THR A 50 -19.30 -16.23 -42.92
C THR A 50 -20.31 -17.18 -42.31
N ASP A 51 -20.00 -17.76 -41.15
CA ASP A 51 -20.87 -18.66 -40.37
C ASP A 51 -20.39 -18.70 -38.91
N THR A 52 -21.30 -19.03 -38.00
CA THR A 52 -21.09 -19.23 -36.55
C THR A 52 -19.92 -20.16 -36.21
N ILE A 53 -19.68 -21.20 -37.02
CA ILE A 53 -18.63 -22.20 -36.76
C ILE A 53 -17.28 -21.76 -37.35
N LEU A 54 -17.30 -21.01 -38.44
CA LEU A 54 -16.13 -20.56 -39.19
C LEU A 54 -15.94 -19.04 -39.05
N ASN A 55 -16.00 -18.54 -37.81
CA ASN A 55 -15.71 -17.14 -37.56
C ASN A 55 -14.19 -16.90 -37.67
N GLY A 56 -13.78 -15.95 -38.52
CA GLY A 56 -12.38 -15.69 -38.84
C GLY A 56 -11.60 -15.00 -37.72
N PHE A 57 -12.26 -14.66 -36.61
CA PHE A 57 -11.71 -13.86 -35.52
C PHE A 57 -11.98 -14.53 -34.17
N TYR A 58 -10.96 -14.55 -33.32
CA TYR A 58 -11.01 -15.08 -31.97
C TYR A 58 -10.25 -14.13 -31.04
N SER A 59 -10.80 -13.91 -29.84
CA SER A 59 -10.14 -13.19 -28.75
C SER A 59 -10.43 -13.89 -27.43
N SER A 60 -9.45 -13.90 -26.54
CA SER A 60 -9.62 -14.42 -25.18
C SER A 60 -10.67 -13.61 -24.40
N HIS A 61 -11.52 -14.28 -23.63
CA HIS A 61 -12.65 -13.63 -22.94
C HIS A 61 -12.24 -13.02 -21.59
N THR A 62 -11.14 -13.50 -21.01
CA THR A 62 -10.61 -12.97 -19.75
C THR A 62 -9.10 -12.73 -19.85
N ASN A 63 -8.58 -11.86 -18.98
CA ASN A 63 -7.14 -11.63 -18.86
C ASN A 63 -6.37 -12.92 -18.51
N ASN A 64 -6.98 -13.83 -17.74
CA ASN A 64 -6.35 -15.10 -17.36
C ASN A 64 -6.28 -16.09 -18.53
N GLU A 65 -7.31 -16.15 -19.37
CA GLU A 65 -7.29 -16.94 -20.61
C GLU A 65 -6.27 -16.37 -21.60
N ALA A 66 -6.26 -15.04 -21.78
CA ALA A 66 -5.30 -14.35 -22.62
C ALA A 66 -3.87 -14.68 -22.21
N LEU A 67 -3.55 -14.62 -20.92
CA LEU A 67 -2.20 -14.96 -20.42
C LEU A 67 -1.82 -16.42 -20.70
N LYS A 68 -2.74 -17.37 -20.52
CA LYS A 68 -2.49 -18.79 -20.82
C LYS A 68 -2.26 -19.00 -22.32
N GLU A 69 -3.09 -18.41 -23.17
CA GLU A 69 -3.01 -18.53 -24.62
C GLU A 69 -1.76 -17.84 -25.18
N ILE A 70 -1.40 -16.66 -24.68
CA ILE A 70 -0.16 -15.96 -25.02
C ILE A 70 1.06 -16.83 -24.66
N GLN A 71 1.07 -17.49 -23.50
CA GLN A 71 2.16 -18.39 -23.11
C GLN A 71 2.25 -19.68 -23.95
N ILE A 72 1.15 -20.08 -24.58
CA ILE A 72 1.10 -21.23 -25.50
C ILE A 72 1.64 -20.81 -26.87
N VAL A 73 1.22 -19.66 -27.38
CA VAL A 73 1.50 -19.19 -28.74
C VAL A 73 2.83 -18.42 -28.84
N PHE A 74 3.25 -17.72 -27.78
CA PHE A 74 4.46 -16.89 -27.68
C PHE A 74 5.34 -17.36 -26.49
N PRO A 75 6.13 -18.44 -26.65
CA PRO A 75 6.86 -19.10 -25.56
C PRO A 75 7.90 -18.23 -24.85
N GLU A 76 8.40 -17.18 -25.50
CA GLU A 76 9.33 -16.18 -24.94
C GLU A 76 8.72 -15.36 -23.79
N TYR A 77 7.39 -15.34 -23.65
CA TYR A 77 6.70 -14.77 -22.50
C TYR A 77 6.65 -15.71 -21.28
N ARG A 78 7.23 -16.92 -21.36
CA ARG A 78 7.37 -17.83 -20.22
C ARG A 78 8.56 -17.42 -19.35
N GLN A 79 8.29 -16.78 -18.21
CA GLN A 79 9.26 -16.84 -17.11
C GLN A 79 9.36 -18.28 -16.56
N PRO A 80 10.52 -18.73 -16.07
CA PRO A 80 10.69 -20.10 -15.61
C PRO A 80 9.86 -20.36 -14.36
N LEU A 81 8.83 -21.20 -14.50
CA LEU A 81 8.08 -21.79 -13.41
C LEU A 81 9.00 -22.75 -12.63
N ILE A 82 9.28 -22.42 -11.37
CA ILE A 82 9.72 -23.42 -10.38
C ILE A 82 8.56 -24.41 -10.26
N LYS A 83 8.78 -25.65 -10.74
CA LYS A 83 7.76 -26.71 -10.71
C LYS A 83 7.36 -27.02 -9.27
N GLY A 84 6.10 -26.76 -8.95
CA GLY A 84 5.43 -27.23 -7.74
C GLY A 84 4.84 -26.13 -6.87
N LYS A 85 3.87 -25.38 -7.40
CA LYS A 85 2.76 -24.75 -6.66
C LYS A 85 1.72 -24.26 -7.67
N SER A 86 0.45 -24.54 -7.40
CA SER A 86 -0.69 -24.13 -8.22
C SER A 86 -0.80 -22.61 -8.28
N VAL A 87 -1.36 -22.09 -9.38
CA VAL A 87 -1.47 -20.67 -9.75
C VAL A 87 -2.50 -19.91 -8.89
N ASP A 88 -2.79 -20.37 -7.66
CA ASP A 88 -3.72 -19.74 -6.71
C ASP A 88 -3.05 -19.01 -5.53
N GLU A 89 -1.71 -18.88 -5.47
CA GLU A 89 -1.03 -18.21 -4.35
C GLU A 89 -0.03 -17.15 -4.84
N TYR A 90 -0.50 -15.94 -5.11
CA TYR A 90 0.28 -14.77 -4.66
C TYR A 90 -0.27 -14.34 -3.30
N VAL A 91 0.00 -15.18 -2.32
CA VAL A 91 -0.25 -14.88 -0.91
C VAL A 91 0.73 -13.80 -0.47
N HIS A 92 0.24 -12.75 0.19
CA HIS A 92 1.08 -11.75 0.84
C HIS A 92 1.96 -12.42 1.91
N LYS A 93 3.21 -12.76 1.58
CA LYS A 93 4.21 -13.19 2.58
C LYS A 93 4.50 -12.00 3.50
N THR A 94 4.03 -12.07 4.74
CA THR A 94 4.42 -11.14 5.82
C THR A 94 5.81 -11.51 6.34
N ALA A 95 6.41 -10.63 7.13
CA ALA A 95 7.74 -10.83 7.67
C ALA A 95 7.81 -10.47 9.15
N THR A 96 8.78 -11.05 9.85
CA THR A 96 9.09 -10.78 11.25
C THR A 96 10.59 -10.68 11.45
N LEU A 97 11.03 -9.94 12.48
CA LEU A 97 12.41 -9.97 12.91
C LEU A 97 12.60 -11.22 13.79
N CYS A 98 13.66 -11.98 13.54
CA CYS A 98 14.20 -12.90 14.54
C CYS A 98 15.60 -12.43 14.96
N LEU A 99 15.80 -12.26 16.26
CA LEU A 99 17.07 -11.85 16.84
C LEU A 99 17.64 -13.00 17.69
N LEU A 100 18.85 -13.43 17.37
CA LEU A 100 19.60 -14.43 18.13
C LEU A 100 20.72 -13.74 18.91
N GLY A 101 20.72 -13.92 20.22
CA GLY A 101 21.79 -13.45 21.11
C GLY A 101 23.15 -14.08 20.79
N SER A 102 24.21 -13.43 21.24
CA SER A 102 25.60 -13.78 20.91
C SER A 102 25.97 -15.24 21.21
N ILE A 103 25.38 -15.83 22.25
CA ILE A 103 25.62 -17.23 22.63
C ILE A 103 25.17 -18.23 21.55
N HIS A 104 24.02 -17.96 20.93
CA HIS A 104 23.47 -18.77 19.85
C HIS A 104 24.29 -18.64 18.58
N VAL A 105 24.81 -17.43 18.31
CA VAL A 105 25.70 -17.19 17.16
C VAL A 105 26.96 -18.05 17.24
N ARG A 106 27.53 -18.20 18.45
CA ARG A 106 28.77 -18.97 18.69
C ARG A 106 28.58 -20.48 18.58
N SER A 107 27.39 -21.01 18.89
CA SER A 107 27.20 -22.44 19.13
C SER A 107 26.07 -23.12 18.33
N LYS A 108 24.96 -22.41 18.05
CA LYS A 108 23.70 -23.02 17.58
C LYS A 108 23.08 -22.36 16.34
N LYS A 109 23.71 -21.32 15.76
CA LYS A 109 23.21 -20.55 14.60
C LYS A 109 22.64 -21.43 13.48
N GLY A 110 23.44 -22.37 12.98
CA GLY A 110 23.05 -23.21 11.85
C GLY A 110 21.83 -24.08 12.15
N SER A 111 21.78 -24.67 13.34
CA SER A 111 20.67 -25.50 13.79
C SER A 111 19.38 -24.72 13.97
N ILE A 112 19.45 -23.49 14.51
CA ILE A 112 18.27 -22.61 14.67
C ILE A 112 17.72 -22.20 13.30
N ILE A 113 18.58 -21.75 12.38
CA ILE A 113 18.16 -21.38 11.02
C ILE A 113 17.53 -22.58 10.31
N GLN A 114 18.12 -23.77 10.44
CA GLN A 114 17.57 -24.98 9.86
C GLN A 114 16.19 -25.32 10.45
N ALA A 115 16.00 -25.18 11.76
CA ALA A 115 14.71 -25.38 12.41
C ALA A 115 13.65 -24.40 11.90
N ILE A 116 14.00 -23.11 11.76
CA ILE A 116 13.12 -22.08 11.17
C ILE A 116 12.68 -22.51 9.75
N ILE A 117 13.63 -22.93 8.90
CA ILE A 117 13.34 -23.37 7.53
C ILE A 117 12.46 -24.63 7.50
N GLN A 118 12.70 -25.59 8.41
CA GLN A 118 11.89 -26.82 8.50
C GLN A 118 10.43 -26.54 8.87
N HIS A 119 10.15 -25.45 9.59
CA HIS A 119 8.78 -24.98 9.88
C HIS A 119 8.15 -24.16 8.74
N GLY A 120 8.78 -24.16 7.56
CA GLY A 120 8.25 -23.55 6.34
C GLY A 120 8.50 -22.04 6.23
N PHE A 121 9.36 -21.47 7.08
CA PHE A 121 9.77 -20.07 6.96
C PHE A 121 10.92 -19.89 5.98
N GLU A 122 10.97 -18.72 5.37
CA GLU A 122 12.03 -18.28 4.48
C GLU A 122 12.91 -17.26 5.23
N VAL A 123 14.18 -17.59 5.47
CA VAL A 123 15.16 -16.62 5.96
C VAL A 123 15.66 -15.83 4.75
N ARG A 124 15.19 -14.58 4.60
CA ARG A 124 15.49 -13.73 3.45
C ARG A 124 16.82 -13.02 3.57
N TYR A 125 17.06 -12.42 4.73
CA TYR A 125 18.25 -11.63 4.99
C TYR A 125 18.82 -11.99 6.35
N GLU A 126 20.14 -11.93 6.45
CA GLU A 126 20.90 -12.15 7.66
C GLU A 126 21.83 -10.96 7.86
N LYS A 127 21.92 -10.46 9.10
CA LYS A 127 22.80 -9.35 9.46
C LYS A 127 23.40 -9.59 10.83
N THR A 128 24.73 -9.51 10.93
CA THR A 128 25.41 -9.49 12.23
C THR A 128 25.33 -8.08 12.81
N TYR A 129 24.97 -7.96 14.09
CA TYR A 129 24.77 -6.68 14.75
C TYR A 129 25.33 -6.70 16.17
N THR A 130 26.05 -5.64 16.56
CA THR A 130 26.56 -5.48 17.93
C THR A 130 25.77 -4.38 18.60
N PHE A 131 24.95 -4.74 19.59
CA PHE A 131 24.08 -3.81 20.28
C PHE A 131 24.84 -2.96 21.31
N ARG A 132 24.43 -1.70 21.45
CA ARG A 132 24.72 -0.91 22.65
C ARG A 132 23.66 -1.16 23.73
N PRO A 133 23.99 -0.98 25.03
CA PRO A 133 23.02 -1.15 26.11
C PRO A 133 21.73 -0.32 25.92
N ASP A 134 21.85 0.94 25.49
CA ASP A 134 20.71 1.83 25.24
C ASP A 134 19.75 1.32 24.15
N GLU A 135 20.27 0.61 23.15
CA GLU A 135 19.48 0.05 22.05
C GLU A 135 18.67 -1.16 22.52
N VAL A 136 19.26 -2.02 23.35
CA VAL A 136 18.56 -3.16 23.95
C VAL A 136 17.51 -2.67 24.95
N GLU A 137 17.84 -1.66 25.77
CA GLU A 137 16.88 -1.07 26.71
C GLU A 137 15.64 -0.51 26.00
N SER A 138 15.85 0.15 24.85
CA SER A 138 14.76 0.70 24.04
C SER A 138 13.91 -0.39 23.42
N LEU A 139 14.54 -1.47 22.89
CA LEU A 139 13.83 -2.60 22.29
C LEU A 139 12.97 -3.37 23.31
N TYR A 140 13.43 -3.48 24.56
CA TYR A 140 12.74 -4.22 25.62
C TYR A 140 12.14 -3.34 26.70
N ILE A 141 11.76 -2.10 26.39
CA ILE A 141 11.30 -1.11 27.38
C ILE A 141 10.14 -1.60 28.26
N LYS A 142 9.28 -2.47 27.73
CA LYS A 142 8.15 -3.08 28.45
C LYS A 142 8.60 -3.97 29.63
N HIS A 143 9.81 -4.51 29.56
CA HIS A 143 10.41 -5.35 30.60
C HIS A 143 11.32 -4.57 31.54
N ARG A 144 11.40 -3.23 31.45
CA ARG A 144 12.35 -2.42 32.22
C ARG A 144 12.28 -2.64 33.74
N ASN A 145 11.10 -2.99 34.24
CA ASN A 145 10.85 -3.22 35.66
C ASN A 145 10.95 -4.69 36.08
N ASP A 146 11.19 -5.62 35.15
CA ASP A 146 11.32 -7.04 35.45
C ASP A 146 12.70 -7.34 36.04
N GLU A 147 12.77 -8.24 37.04
CA GLU A 147 14.03 -8.58 37.72
C GLU A 147 15.12 -9.09 36.77
N PHE A 148 14.72 -9.70 35.66
CA PHE A 148 15.61 -10.29 34.67
C PHE A 148 16.15 -9.29 33.64
N PHE A 149 15.63 -8.05 33.59
CA PHE A 149 15.94 -7.07 32.54
C PHE A 149 17.44 -6.77 32.42
N LYS A 150 18.14 -6.65 33.55
CA LYS A 150 19.59 -6.39 33.55
C LYS A 150 20.37 -7.53 32.88
N ALA A 151 20.02 -8.78 33.18
CA ALA A 151 20.66 -9.94 32.58
C ALA A 151 20.36 -10.05 31.07
N LEU A 152 19.17 -9.62 30.63
CA LEU A 152 18.80 -9.53 29.21
C LEU A 152 19.69 -8.55 28.45
N VAL A 153 19.89 -7.34 29.01
CA VAL A 153 20.76 -6.32 28.41
C VAL A 153 22.21 -6.82 28.32
N GLU A 154 22.73 -7.46 29.37
CA GLU A 154 24.07 -8.05 29.37
C GLU A 154 24.21 -9.15 28.29
N ALA A 155 23.22 -10.03 28.14
CA ALA A 155 23.25 -11.13 27.17
C ALA A 155 23.31 -10.66 25.70
N TYR A 156 22.58 -9.59 25.35
CA TYR A 156 22.60 -9.02 23.99
C TYR A 156 23.79 -8.10 23.71
N THR A 157 24.53 -7.68 24.75
CA THR A 157 25.69 -6.79 24.62
C THR A 157 27.05 -7.49 24.81
N ASP A 158 27.08 -8.76 25.21
CA ASP A 158 28.31 -9.57 25.36
C ASP A 158 29.02 -9.91 24.03
N GLY A 159 28.40 -9.61 22.88
CA GLY A 159 29.06 -9.83 21.60
C GLY A 159 28.14 -9.65 20.39
N PRO A 160 28.60 -10.08 19.20
CA PRO A 160 27.82 -9.97 17.98
C PRO A 160 26.59 -10.89 18.04
N CYS A 161 25.43 -10.28 17.84
CA CYS A 161 24.14 -10.94 17.70
C CYS A 161 23.80 -11.12 16.22
N LEU A 162 22.80 -11.96 15.94
CA LEU A 162 22.32 -12.20 14.58
C LEU A 162 20.89 -11.70 14.42
N LEU A 163 20.66 -10.86 13.43
CA LEU A 163 19.34 -10.42 13.00
C LEU A 163 18.97 -11.19 11.74
N LEU A 164 17.76 -11.75 11.74
CA LEU A 164 17.19 -12.49 10.63
C LEU A 164 15.90 -11.81 10.18
N TYR A 165 15.81 -11.53 8.88
CA TYR A 165 14.56 -11.16 8.23
C TYR A 165 13.88 -12.47 7.82
N VAL A 166 12.83 -12.85 8.54
CA VAL A 166 12.10 -14.10 8.33
C VAL A 166 10.78 -13.80 7.66
N ALA A 167 10.42 -14.56 6.62
CA ALA A 167 9.19 -14.37 5.87
C ALA A 167 8.40 -15.67 5.70
N LYS A 168 7.07 -15.58 5.78
CA LYS A 168 6.11 -16.66 5.54
C LYS A 168 4.73 -16.04 5.30
N GLU A 169 3.77 -16.82 4.80
CA GLU A 169 2.36 -16.48 5.02
C GLU A 169 2.07 -16.42 6.53
N ASN A 170 1.28 -15.43 6.98
CA ASN A 170 0.95 -15.24 8.41
C ASN A 170 2.17 -15.27 9.35
N CYS A 171 3.32 -14.78 8.86
CA CYS A 171 4.64 -14.98 9.45
C CYS A 171 4.72 -14.67 10.94
N VAL A 172 4.19 -13.54 11.40
CA VAL A 172 4.32 -13.14 12.82
C VAL A 172 3.62 -14.13 13.74
N ALA A 173 2.37 -14.50 13.44
CA ALA A 173 1.58 -15.41 14.27
C ALA A 173 2.23 -16.80 14.33
N ASP A 174 2.55 -17.37 13.16
CA ASP A 174 3.20 -18.66 13.04
C ASP A 174 4.57 -18.66 13.73
N PHE A 175 5.33 -17.56 13.63
CA PHE A 175 6.66 -17.48 14.22
C PHE A 175 6.59 -17.41 15.74
N CYS A 176 5.63 -16.67 16.30
CA CYS A 176 5.36 -16.65 17.73
C CYS A 176 5.02 -18.05 18.27
N GLU A 177 4.23 -18.83 17.52
CA GLU A 177 3.87 -20.20 17.89
C GLU A 177 5.10 -21.11 18.01
N ILE A 178 5.96 -21.13 16.98
CA ILE A 178 7.16 -21.97 17.01
C ILE A 178 8.23 -21.42 17.96
N LEU A 179 8.23 -20.13 18.24
CA LEU A 179 9.21 -19.51 19.13
C LEU A 179 8.98 -19.95 20.58
N GLY A 180 7.72 -20.10 20.98
CA GLY A 180 7.33 -20.41 22.35
C GLY A 180 7.30 -19.18 23.26
N PRO A 181 6.78 -19.30 24.49
CA PRO A 181 6.57 -18.18 25.39
C PRO A 181 7.89 -17.55 25.84
N PHE A 182 7.83 -16.28 26.25
CA PHE A 182 9.02 -15.50 26.61
C PHE A 182 9.62 -15.95 27.94
N SER A 183 8.76 -16.30 28.91
CA SER A 183 9.23 -16.70 30.24
C SER A 183 9.79 -18.11 30.23
N ARG A 184 10.90 -18.31 30.94
CA ARG A 184 11.55 -19.62 31.06
C ARG A 184 10.65 -20.66 31.71
N GLU A 185 9.92 -20.27 32.74
CA GLU A 185 9.04 -21.19 33.44
C GLU A 185 7.98 -21.77 32.50
N GLU A 186 7.44 -20.95 31.60
CA GLU A 186 6.43 -21.38 30.64
C GLU A 186 7.05 -22.19 29.50
N PHE A 187 8.15 -21.73 28.87
CA PHE A 187 8.68 -22.44 27.71
C PHE A 187 9.30 -23.79 28.11
N SER A 188 9.79 -23.94 29.35
CA SER A 188 10.27 -25.22 29.88
C SER A 188 9.22 -26.34 29.86
N LYS A 189 7.94 -25.97 29.70
CA LYS A 189 6.79 -26.88 29.62
C LYS A 189 6.32 -27.11 28.17
N MET A 190 6.97 -26.52 27.17
CA MET A 190 6.57 -26.52 25.76
C MET A 190 7.67 -27.08 24.84
N PRO A 191 7.88 -28.42 24.83
CA PRO A 191 8.88 -29.05 23.98
C PRO A 191 8.58 -28.85 22.49
N GLY A 192 9.64 -28.71 21.67
CA GLY A 192 9.52 -28.47 20.23
C GLY A 192 9.38 -27.00 19.82
N THR A 193 9.41 -26.08 20.79
CA THR A 193 9.54 -24.64 20.50
C THR A 193 11.02 -24.24 20.43
N LEU A 194 11.35 -23.20 19.64
CA LEU A 194 12.72 -22.74 19.47
C LEU A 194 13.38 -22.36 20.80
N ARG A 195 12.65 -21.66 21.68
CA ARG A 195 13.18 -21.29 23.00
C ARG A 195 13.44 -22.51 23.87
N TYR A 196 12.55 -23.50 23.88
CA TYR A 196 12.78 -24.75 24.61
C TYR A 196 13.99 -25.53 24.06
N ASP A 197 14.04 -25.71 22.75
CA ASP A 197 15.04 -26.58 22.11
C ASP A 197 16.45 -25.96 22.13
N PHE A 198 16.54 -24.62 22.09
CA PHE A 198 17.81 -23.94 21.87
C PHE A 198 18.31 -23.04 23.01
N ASP A 199 17.45 -22.43 23.86
CA ASP A 199 17.95 -21.57 24.94
C ASP A 199 18.73 -22.36 26.01
N GLU A 200 19.74 -21.72 26.60
CA GLU A 200 20.57 -22.36 27.63
C GLU A 200 19.98 -22.23 29.02
N VAL A 201 19.77 -23.36 29.70
CA VAL A 201 19.20 -23.47 31.06
C VAL A 201 19.94 -22.63 32.13
N THR A 202 21.16 -22.21 31.86
CA THR A 202 21.99 -21.39 32.76
C THR A 202 21.68 -19.89 32.71
N ILE A 203 21.10 -19.36 31.63
CA ILE A 203 20.81 -17.92 31.47
C ILE A 203 19.35 -17.65 31.81
N PRO A 204 18.98 -16.85 32.82
CA PRO A 204 17.59 -16.75 33.31
C PRO A 204 16.57 -16.18 32.30
N VAL A 205 17.02 -15.73 31.13
CA VAL A 205 16.22 -15.08 30.07
C VAL A 205 16.38 -15.80 28.74
N THR A 206 15.36 -15.72 27.88
CA THR A 206 15.47 -16.14 26.49
C THR A 206 16.36 -15.16 25.71
N THR A 207 17.19 -15.69 24.81
CA THR A 207 18.00 -14.87 23.89
C THR A 207 17.64 -15.13 22.43
N ILE A 208 16.45 -15.71 22.20
CA ILE A 208 15.81 -15.83 20.89
C ILE A 208 14.57 -14.95 20.92
N HIS A 209 14.65 -13.86 20.17
CA HIS A 209 13.57 -12.89 20.02
C HIS A 209 12.85 -13.08 18.69
N GLY A 210 11.55 -12.83 18.72
CA GLY A 210 10.70 -12.71 17.55
C GLY A 210 9.70 -11.60 17.83
N SER A 211 9.33 -10.85 16.79
CA SER A 211 8.35 -9.78 16.93
C SER A 211 6.99 -10.36 17.38
N GLU A 212 6.36 -9.74 18.36
CA GLU A 212 5.13 -10.26 18.99
C GLU A 212 3.85 -9.85 18.25
N SER A 213 3.94 -8.79 17.45
CA SER A 213 2.84 -8.26 16.64
C SER A 213 3.34 -7.82 15.26
N ILE A 214 2.41 -7.63 14.32
CA ILE A 214 2.73 -7.09 12.98
C ILE A 214 3.33 -5.68 13.08
N ILE A 215 2.88 -4.90 14.07
CA ILE A 215 3.36 -3.55 14.34
C ILE A 215 4.81 -3.59 14.82
N ASP A 216 5.12 -4.47 15.78
CA ASP A 216 6.49 -4.67 16.27
C ASP A 216 7.38 -5.17 15.15
N ALA A 217 6.91 -6.13 14.36
CA ALA A 217 7.64 -6.63 13.19
C ALA A 217 7.98 -5.52 12.21
N ARG A 218 7.04 -4.62 11.91
CA ARG A 218 7.28 -3.49 11.02
C ARG A 218 8.30 -2.51 11.62
N LYS A 219 8.14 -2.11 12.89
CA LYS A 219 9.03 -1.16 13.57
C LYS A 219 10.45 -1.73 13.67
N GLU A 220 10.58 -2.98 14.09
CA GLU A 220 11.85 -3.68 14.23
C GLU A 220 12.54 -3.89 12.87
N LEU A 221 11.81 -4.36 11.85
CA LEU A 221 12.38 -4.53 10.51
C LEU A 221 12.77 -3.19 9.88
N GLU A 222 12.00 -2.12 10.06
CA GLU A 222 12.35 -0.78 9.56
C GLU A 222 13.61 -0.25 10.26
N GLN A 223 13.75 -0.50 11.57
CA GLN A 223 14.93 -0.09 12.34
C GLN A 223 16.20 -0.84 11.90
N PHE A 224 16.12 -2.16 11.72
CA PHE A 224 17.31 -3.01 11.53
C PHE A 224 17.60 -3.38 10.08
N PHE A 225 16.57 -3.43 9.25
CA PHE A 225 16.57 -3.75 7.82
C PHE A 225 15.83 -2.66 7.01
N PRO A 226 16.24 -1.37 7.14
CA PRO A 226 15.53 -0.27 6.50
C PRO A 226 15.46 -0.47 4.99
N TYR A 227 14.32 -0.19 4.38
CA TYR A 227 14.23 -0.16 2.93
C TYR A 227 15.04 1.01 2.38
N GLN A 228 15.97 0.72 1.47
CA GLN A 228 16.90 1.71 0.95
C GLN A 228 16.99 1.62 -0.56
N GLN A 229 17.15 2.78 -1.19
CA GLN A 229 17.58 2.91 -2.57
C GLN A 229 19.05 3.32 -2.60
N THR A 230 19.86 2.60 -3.35
CA THR A 230 21.31 2.83 -3.48
C THR A 230 21.72 2.89 -4.95
N LEU A 231 22.92 3.41 -5.22
CA LEU A 231 23.47 3.50 -6.56
C LEU A 231 24.63 2.52 -6.72
N THR A 232 24.63 1.82 -7.85
CA THR A 232 25.82 1.15 -8.36
C THR A 232 26.16 1.67 -9.75
N VAL A 233 27.45 1.73 -10.06
CA VAL A 233 27.95 2.03 -11.42
C VAL A 233 28.84 0.89 -11.87
N ILE A 234 28.44 0.21 -12.94
CA ILE A 234 29.30 -0.73 -13.66
C ILE A 234 30.24 0.09 -14.54
N LYS A 235 31.53 0.01 -14.21
CA LYS A 235 32.61 0.77 -14.85
C LYS A 235 32.87 0.28 -16.29
N PRO A 236 33.56 1.08 -17.12
CA PRO A 236 34.03 0.67 -18.44
C PRO A 236 34.85 -0.63 -18.42
N GLY A 237 34.83 -1.37 -19.53
CA GLY A 237 35.72 -2.51 -19.76
C GLY A 237 35.16 -3.91 -19.44
N LEU A 238 33.92 -4.02 -18.94
CA LEU A 238 33.23 -5.31 -18.79
C LEU A 238 32.45 -5.68 -20.05
N THR A 239 32.55 -6.95 -20.45
CA THR A 239 31.78 -7.51 -21.58
C THR A 239 30.29 -7.61 -21.26
N PRO A 240 29.39 -7.60 -22.26
CA PRO A 240 27.94 -7.75 -22.03
C PRO A 240 27.56 -8.98 -21.19
N ASN A 241 28.27 -10.11 -21.38
CA ASN A 241 28.03 -11.33 -20.60
C ASN A 241 28.38 -11.15 -19.12
N GLN A 242 29.50 -10.49 -18.81
CA GLN A 242 29.89 -10.19 -17.43
C GLN A 242 28.90 -9.24 -16.77
N LYS A 243 28.45 -8.20 -17.49
CA LYS A 243 27.43 -7.27 -16.99
C LYS A 243 26.11 -7.98 -16.69
N ASN A 244 25.64 -8.85 -17.59
CA ASN A 244 24.44 -9.65 -17.37
C ASN A 244 24.56 -10.59 -16.18
N ASP A 245 25.73 -11.21 -15.96
CA ASP A 245 25.95 -12.05 -14.78
C ASP A 245 25.92 -11.23 -13.48
N ILE A 246 26.52 -10.03 -13.49
CA ILE A 246 26.45 -9.11 -12.36
C ILE A 246 24.99 -8.77 -12.01
N LEU A 247 24.17 -8.42 -13.00
CA LEU A 247 22.75 -8.10 -12.79
C LEU A 247 21.96 -9.31 -12.24
N LYS A 248 22.24 -10.51 -12.75
CA LYS A 248 21.66 -11.75 -12.23
C LYS A 248 22.03 -11.97 -10.76
N ARG A 249 23.31 -11.77 -10.40
CA ARG A 249 23.77 -11.89 -9.01
C ARG A 249 23.09 -10.89 -8.09
N LEU A 250 22.93 -9.64 -8.53
CA LEU A 250 22.20 -8.62 -7.75
C LEU A 250 20.74 -9.04 -7.52
N ASN A 251 20.05 -9.49 -8.57
CA ASN A 251 18.66 -9.98 -8.46
C ASN A 251 18.54 -11.21 -7.55
N LEU A 252 19.41 -12.21 -7.71
CA LEU A 252 19.44 -13.41 -6.85
C LEU A 252 19.70 -13.07 -5.38
N ASN A 253 20.34 -11.93 -5.10
CA ASN A 253 20.55 -11.41 -3.75
C ASN A 253 19.46 -10.41 -3.33
N GLY A 254 18.28 -10.46 -3.95
CA GLY A 254 17.10 -9.72 -3.54
C GLY A 254 17.12 -8.22 -3.87
N PHE A 255 18.02 -7.74 -4.74
CA PHE A 255 17.97 -6.36 -5.22
C PHE A 255 16.97 -6.22 -6.36
N THR A 256 16.11 -5.22 -6.23
CA THR A 256 15.26 -4.74 -7.33
C THR A 256 16.00 -3.65 -8.10
N ILE A 257 16.05 -3.76 -9.42
CA ILE A 257 16.54 -2.68 -10.28
C ILE A 257 15.40 -1.67 -10.45
N MET A 258 15.56 -0.49 -9.88
CA MET A 258 14.55 0.57 -9.96
C MET A 258 14.64 1.33 -11.27
N THR A 259 15.86 1.64 -11.69
CA THR A 259 16.16 2.22 -12.99
C THR A 259 17.58 1.85 -13.38
N LYS A 260 17.83 1.84 -14.68
CA LYS A 260 19.12 1.52 -15.29
C LYS A 260 19.31 2.36 -16.54
N GLU A 261 20.43 3.08 -16.60
CA GLU A 261 20.82 3.86 -17.78
C GLU A 261 22.23 3.48 -18.23
N THR A 262 22.48 3.47 -19.54
CA THR A 262 23.82 3.29 -20.11
C THR A 262 24.23 4.57 -20.82
N ARG A 263 25.24 5.27 -20.30
CA ARG A 263 25.70 6.53 -20.90
C ARG A 263 27.18 6.82 -20.66
N HIS A 264 27.73 7.71 -21.48
CA HIS A 264 29.04 8.32 -21.20
C HIS A 264 28.91 9.36 -20.09
N LEU A 265 29.78 9.27 -19.08
CA LEU A 265 29.87 10.29 -18.04
C LEU A 265 30.98 11.29 -18.39
N THR A 266 30.64 12.58 -18.41
CA THR A 266 31.61 13.63 -18.71
C THR A 266 32.62 13.77 -17.57
N LYS A 267 33.81 14.30 -17.88
CA LYS A 267 34.84 14.55 -16.86
C LYS A 267 34.35 15.46 -15.74
N ASP A 268 33.48 16.43 -16.06
CA ASP A 268 32.91 17.34 -15.07
C ASP A 268 31.97 16.62 -14.11
N VAL A 269 31.06 15.78 -14.63
CA VAL A 269 30.16 14.95 -13.80
C VAL A 269 30.97 13.97 -12.95
N LEU A 270 31.97 13.31 -13.53
CA LEU A 270 32.84 12.38 -12.79
C LEU A 270 33.66 13.08 -11.71
N THR A 271 34.12 14.31 -11.97
CA THR A 271 34.87 15.10 -10.98
C THR A 271 33.98 15.47 -9.80
N GLN A 272 32.71 15.83 -10.05
CA GLN A 272 31.72 16.07 -8.99
C GLN A 272 31.39 14.77 -8.23
N PHE A 273 31.14 13.69 -8.96
CA PHE A 273 30.78 12.38 -8.40
C PHE A 273 31.88 11.82 -7.50
N TYR A 274 33.14 11.99 -7.87
CA TYR A 274 34.30 11.52 -7.12
C TYR A 274 35.07 12.67 -6.41
N ALA A 275 34.43 13.81 -6.12
CA ALA A 275 35.09 15.01 -5.59
C ALA A 275 35.92 14.74 -4.32
N ARG A 276 35.51 13.78 -3.48
CA ARG A 276 36.24 13.38 -2.27
C ARG A 276 37.62 12.76 -2.52
N HIS A 277 37.89 12.33 -3.74
CA HIS A 277 39.18 11.77 -4.17
C HIS A 277 40.03 12.78 -4.95
N GLN A 278 39.53 14.01 -5.13
CA GLN A 278 40.25 15.05 -5.85
C GLN A 278 41.57 15.40 -5.13
N GLY A 279 42.64 15.55 -5.92
CA GLY A 279 43.99 15.81 -5.40
C GLY A 279 44.82 14.56 -5.10
N LEU A 280 44.22 13.35 -5.17
CA LEU A 280 45.00 12.12 -5.10
C LEU A 280 45.81 11.91 -6.40
N PRO A 281 47.05 11.38 -6.35
CA PRO A 281 47.94 11.29 -7.53
C PRO A 281 47.34 10.54 -8.71
N TRP A 282 46.44 9.59 -8.40
CA TRP A 282 45.81 8.69 -9.35
C TRP A 282 44.43 9.17 -9.85
N PHE A 283 43.94 10.29 -9.34
CA PHE A 283 42.58 10.78 -9.61
C PHE A 283 42.37 11.11 -11.10
N ASN A 284 43.31 11.80 -11.74
CA ASN A 284 43.17 12.19 -13.14
C ASN A 284 43.14 10.98 -14.08
N ASP A 285 43.99 9.98 -13.82
CA ASP A 285 44.01 8.72 -14.57
C ASP A 285 42.69 7.94 -14.37
N PHE A 286 42.14 7.98 -13.16
CA PHE A 286 40.85 7.37 -12.85
C PHE A 286 39.69 8.05 -13.59
N ILE A 287 39.63 9.38 -13.59
CA ILE A 287 38.62 10.14 -14.34
C ILE A 287 38.76 9.88 -15.85
N GLN A 288 39.99 9.84 -16.36
CA GLN A 288 40.23 9.50 -17.76
C GLN A 288 39.70 8.11 -18.11
N PHE A 289 39.97 7.11 -17.28
CA PHE A 289 39.43 5.76 -17.43
C PHE A 289 37.89 5.72 -17.37
N MET A 290 37.27 6.34 -16.37
CA MET A 290 35.81 6.35 -16.23
C MET A 290 35.12 7.05 -17.42
N SER A 291 35.77 8.05 -18.03
CA SER A 291 35.27 8.75 -19.21
C SER A 291 35.59 8.07 -20.55
N SER A 292 36.34 6.96 -20.55
CA SER A 292 36.83 6.36 -21.80
C SER A 292 35.76 5.59 -22.58
N ASP A 293 34.67 5.18 -21.91
CA ASP A 293 33.56 4.44 -22.51
C ASP A 293 32.26 4.65 -21.71
N VAL A 294 31.16 4.04 -22.13
CA VAL A 294 29.88 4.06 -21.42
C VAL A 294 29.96 3.32 -20.07
N CYS A 295 29.27 3.87 -19.08
CA CYS A 295 29.01 3.24 -17.80
C CYS A 295 27.56 2.73 -17.76
N GLU A 296 27.28 1.64 -17.04
CA GLU A 296 25.90 1.30 -16.67
C GLU A 296 25.63 1.78 -15.25
N ILE A 297 24.69 2.71 -15.13
CA ILE A 297 24.33 3.38 -13.89
C ILE A 297 23.00 2.81 -13.46
N ILE A 298 22.93 2.23 -12.26
CA ILE A 298 21.79 1.45 -11.82
C ILE A 298 21.39 1.90 -10.41
N ILE A 299 20.13 2.27 -10.24
CA ILE A 299 19.53 2.46 -8.93
C ILE A 299 18.94 1.13 -8.50
N LEU A 300 19.37 0.65 -7.34
CA LEU A 300 18.95 -0.60 -6.75
C LEU A 300 18.14 -0.33 -5.47
N ALA A 301 17.12 -1.14 -5.21
CA ALA A 301 16.38 -1.11 -3.96
C ALA A 301 16.34 -2.47 -3.28
N ARG A 302 16.48 -2.44 -1.95
CA ARG A 302 16.42 -3.60 -1.05
C ARG A 302 16.38 -3.11 0.39
N GLU A 303 15.93 -3.95 1.31
CA GLU A 303 16.29 -3.83 2.72
C GLU A 303 17.81 -3.83 2.92
N ASP A 304 18.29 -2.81 3.62
CA ASP A 304 19.71 -2.57 3.90
C ASP A 304 20.59 -2.53 2.63
N ALA A 305 20.02 -2.01 1.53
CA ALA A 305 20.60 -2.06 0.19
C ALA A 305 22.06 -1.58 0.13
N VAL A 306 22.40 -0.51 0.85
CA VAL A 306 23.76 0.06 0.80
C VAL A 306 24.77 -0.92 1.39
N GLN A 307 24.50 -1.47 2.57
CA GLN A 307 25.39 -2.43 3.23
C GLN A 307 25.48 -3.73 2.42
N ALA A 308 24.33 -4.28 2.04
CA ALA A 308 24.25 -5.53 1.30
C ALA A 308 24.98 -5.46 -0.05
N LEU A 309 24.91 -4.33 -0.76
CA LEU A 309 25.60 -4.17 -2.05
C LEU A 309 27.11 -4.17 -1.87
N ARG A 310 27.60 -3.50 -0.82
CA ARG A 310 29.03 -3.45 -0.50
C ARG A 310 29.58 -4.82 -0.12
N GLU A 311 28.80 -5.62 0.61
CA GLU A 311 29.15 -6.99 0.97
C GLU A 311 29.29 -7.88 -0.27
N ILE A 312 28.30 -7.86 -1.17
CA ILE A 312 28.32 -8.65 -2.42
C ILE A 312 29.45 -8.20 -3.36
N MET A 313 29.78 -6.91 -3.35
CA MET A 313 30.90 -6.38 -4.14
C MET A 313 32.26 -6.77 -3.54
N GLY A 314 32.36 -6.85 -2.23
CA GLY A 314 33.60 -7.14 -1.52
C GLY A 314 34.62 -5.99 -1.54
N PRO A 315 35.84 -6.23 -1.02
CA PRO A 315 36.90 -5.24 -0.90
C PRO A 315 37.21 -4.48 -2.20
N VAL A 316 37.55 -3.19 -2.09
CA VAL A 316 37.81 -2.30 -3.25
C VAL A 316 38.95 -2.82 -4.14
N ASP A 317 39.96 -3.42 -3.52
CA ASP A 317 41.08 -4.07 -4.20
C ASP A 317 40.71 -5.51 -4.58
N PRO A 318 40.68 -5.86 -5.88
CA PRO A 318 40.39 -7.22 -6.35
C PRO A 318 41.33 -8.30 -5.80
N VAL A 319 42.60 -7.98 -5.50
CA VAL A 319 43.56 -8.94 -4.93
C VAL A 319 43.14 -9.34 -3.52
N ARG A 320 42.80 -8.35 -2.72
CA ARG A 320 42.24 -8.57 -1.38
C ARG A 320 40.87 -9.25 -1.45
N ALA A 321 40.01 -8.84 -2.40
CA ALA A 321 38.70 -9.47 -2.58
C ALA A 321 38.81 -10.98 -2.88
N LYS A 322 39.75 -11.41 -3.73
CA LYS A 322 40.00 -12.84 -4.00
C LYS A 322 40.40 -13.65 -2.77
N THR A 323 40.98 -12.99 -1.76
CA THR A 323 41.42 -13.65 -0.52
C THR A 323 40.32 -13.60 0.55
N ASP A 324 39.75 -12.42 0.79
CA ASP A 324 38.81 -12.16 1.89
C ASP A 324 37.36 -12.55 1.53
N ALA A 325 36.98 -12.45 0.25
CA ALA A 325 35.63 -12.68 -0.25
C ALA A 325 35.65 -13.21 -1.71
N PRO A 326 36.12 -14.45 -1.95
CA PRO A 326 36.41 -14.97 -3.30
C PRO A 326 35.20 -15.00 -4.25
N GLU A 327 33.99 -15.06 -3.71
CA GLU A 327 32.73 -15.05 -4.48
C GLU A 327 32.21 -13.64 -4.79
N SER A 328 32.91 -12.59 -4.33
CA SER A 328 32.47 -11.22 -4.51
C SER A 328 32.60 -10.77 -5.96
N ILE A 329 31.77 -9.80 -6.37
CA ILE A 329 31.81 -9.25 -7.73
C ILE A 329 33.21 -8.74 -8.10
N ARG A 330 33.91 -8.09 -7.16
CA ARG A 330 35.27 -7.56 -7.39
C ARG A 330 36.32 -8.67 -7.46
N ALA A 331 36.15 -9.78 -6.73
CA ALA A 331 37.04 -10.92 -6.83
C ALA A 331 36.95 -11.61 -8.20
N ILE A 332 35.72 -11.75 -8.72
CA ILE A 332 35.43 -12.45 -9.98
C ILE A 332 35.77 -11.57 -11.20
N TYR A 333 35.40 -10.29 -11.18
CA TYR A 333 35.46 -9.41 -12.36
C TYR A 333 36.51 -8.31 -12.28
N GLY A 334 37.06 -8.03 -11.10
CA GLY A 334 38.05 -6.98 -10.91
C GLY A 334 39.43 -7.36 -11.44
N LEU A 335 40.05 -6.45 -12.18
CA LEU A 335 41.41 -6.61 -12.70
C LEU A 335 42.45 -5.95 -11.77
N ASP A 336 42.17 -4.73 -11.32
CA ASP A 336 42.99 -3.94 -10.40
C ASP A 336 42.11 -2.88 -9.68
N ILE A 337 42.73 -2.01 -8.88
CA ILE A 337 42.03 -0.99 -8.08
C ILE A 337 41.22 -0.01 -8.97
N MET A 338 41.71 0.34 -10.16
CA MET A 338 41.01 1.24 -11.08
C MET A 338 39.86 0.49 -11.77
N ARG A 339 40.18 -0.70 -12.27
CA ARG A 339 39.31 -1.61 -13.04
C ARG A 339 38.72 -2.69 -12.14
N ASN A 340 38.14 -2.30 -11.01
CA ASN A 340 37.53 -3.22 -10.06
C ASN A 340 36.06 -3.57 -10.40
N GLY A 341 35.60 -3.25 -11.60
CA GLY A 341 34.27 -3.60 -12.10
C GLY A 341 33.16 -2.65 -11.67
N LEU A 342 32.98 -2.40 -10.36
CA LEU A 342 31.83 -1.65 -9.84
C LEU A 342 32.18 -0.59 -8.78
N HIS A 343 31.41 0.50 -8.82
CA HIS A 343 31.24 1.48 -7.74
C HIS A 343 29.95 1.19 -6.97
N ALA A 344 29.96 1.44 -5.66
CA ALA A 344 28.76 1.45 -4.82
C ALA A 344 28.84 2.60 -3.82
N SER A 345 27.71 3.24 -3.57
CA SER A 345 27.61 4.28 -2.54
C SER A 345 28.05 3.76 -1.18
N SER A 346 28.72 4.60 -0.38
CA SER A 346 29.29 4.15 0.90
C SER A 346 28.34 4.21 2.09
N ASN A 347 27.30 5.03 2.00
CA ASN A 347 26.25 5.19 3.01
C ASN A 347 24.99 5.76 2.33
N ASN A 348 23.88 5.80 3.06
CA ASN A 348 22.59 6.26 2.53
C ASN A 348 22.61 7.74 2.08
N LYS A 349 23.31 8.62 2.81
CA LYS A 349 23.46 10.03 2.42
C LYS A 349 24.17 10.15 1.07
N HIS A 350 25.29 9.46 0.89
CA HIS A 350 26.04 9.45 -0.36
C HIS A 350 25.21 8.83 -1.49
N ALA A 351 24.44 7.76 -1.22
CA ALA A 351 23.53 7.21 -2.21
C ALA A 351 22.55 8.26 -2.73
N ARG A 352 21.94 9.06 -1.84
CA ARG A 352 21.02 10.14 -2.24
C ARG A 352 21.72 11.24 -3.04
N GLU A 353 22.91 11.66 -2.62
CA GLU A 353 23.71 12.67 -3.32
C GLU A 353 24.13 12.20 -4.72
N GLU A 354 24.64 10.97 -4.82
CA GLU A 354 25.06 10.34 -6.07
C GLU A 354 23.88 10.11 -7.03
N ILE A 355 22.72 9.65 -6.51
CA ILE A 355 21.50 9.49 -7.31
C ILE A 355 21.03 10.85 -7.83
N ARG A 356 20.91 11.89 -6.99
CA ARG A 356 20.47 13.21 -7.44
C ARG A 356 21.41 13.84 -8.46
N LEU A 357 22.71 13.56 -8.38
CA LEU A 357 23.69 14.03 -9.35
C LEU A 357 23.51 13.36 -10.72
N LEU A 358 23.18 12.06 -10.76
CA LEU A 358 23.08 11.31 -12.01
C LEU A 358 21.65 11.22 -12.57
N PHE A 359 20.64 11.29 -11.70
CA PHE A 359 19.21 11.27 -12.02
C PHE A 359 18.49 12.36 -11.19
N PRO A 360 18.56 13.64 -11.61
CA PRO A 360 17.95 14.76 -10.88
C PRO A 360 16.43 14.60 -10.71
N ASP A 361 15.78 14.00 -11.69
CA ASP A 361 14.32 13.80 -11.74
C ASP A 361 13.88 12.48 -11.09
N TYR A 362 14.78 11.76 -10.41
CA TYR A 362 14.44 10.49 -9.76
C TYR A 362 13.71 10.72 -8.44
N GLU A 363 12.49 10.18 -8.36
CA GLU A 363 11.70 10.16 -7.14
C GLU A 363 12.03 8.93 -6.27
N PHE A 364 12.35 9.18 -5.00
CA PHE A 364 12.65 8.12 -4.04
C PHE A 364 11.35 7.47 -3.55
N ILE A 365 11.33 6.15 -3.53
CA ILE A 365 10.21 5.38 -2.99
C ILE A 365 10.43 5.25 -1.47
N LYS A 366 9.50 5.81 -0.70
CA LYS A 366 9.62 5.96 0.76
C LYS A 366 9.50 4.63 1.53
N SER A 367 8.91 3.59 0.94
CA SER A 367 8.72 2.28 1.56
C SER A 367 8.89 1.15 0.54
N ARG A 368 9.13 -0.08 1.02
CA ARG A 368 9.02 -1.25 0.14
C ARG A 368 7.61 -1.22 -0.45
N PRO A 369 7.45 -1.36 -1.77
CA PRO A 369 6.14 -1.66 -2.32
C PRO A 369 5.61 -2.87 -1.54
N ILE A 370 4.54 -2.69 -0.76
CA ILE A 370 3.63 -3.80 -0.46
C ILE A 370 3.40 -4.49 -1.81
N PRO A 371 3.31 -5.83 -1.93
CA PRO A 371 2.91 -6.45 -3.18
C PRO A 371 1.60 -5.80 -3.64
N PHE A 372 1.72 -4.78 -4.48
CA PHE A 372 0.67 -4.22 -5.29
C PHE A 372 0.50 -5.30 -6.34
N HIS A 373 -0.53 -6.12 -6.21
CA HIS A 373 -1.21 -6.52 -7.42
C HIS A 373 -2.09 -5.34 -7.78
N SER A 374 -1.68 -4.48 -8.71
CA SER A 374 -1.68 -4.81 -10.12
C SER A 374 -0.44 -4.32 -10.89
N ASN A 375 0.00 -5.14 -11.84
CA ASN A 375 0.87 -4.78 -12.96
C ASN A 375 0.66 -3.33 -13.46
N ILE A 376 1.69 -2.48 -13.41
CA ILE A 376 2.04 -1.57 -14.52
C ILE A 376 3.56 -1.50 -14.62
N LEU A 377 4.07 -1.99 -15.75
CA LEU A 377 5.41 -1.71 -16.27
C LEU A 377 5.38 -0.30 -16.90
N THR A 378 6.33 0.55 -16.52
CA THR A 378 6.69 1.74 -17.29
C THR A 378 7.66 1.37 -18.41
N THR A 379 7.44 1.87 -19.63
CA THR A 379 8.52 2.16 -20.60
C THR A 379 8.23 3.45 -21.36
N ASP A 380 8.93 4.52 -20.93
CA ASP A 380 9.54 5.68 -21.61
C ASP A 380 8.91 6.42 -22.83
N SER A 381 8.53 7.67 -22.52
CA SER A 381 8.86 8.98 -23.16
C SER A 381 8.50 9.33 -24.63
N VAL A 382 7.64 10.35 -24.81
CA VAL A 382 7.89 11.58 -25.60
C VAL A 382 7.07 12.75 -25.00
N ILE A 383 7.72 13.91 -24.88
CA ILE A 383 7.29 15.19 -24.29
C ILE A 383 6.16 15.87 -25.11
N SER A 384 5.11 16.37 -24.44
CA SER A 384 4.49 17.66 -24.76
C SER A 384 3.80 18.27 -23.53
N ASN A 385 4.07 19.56 -23.33
CA ASN A 385 3.79 20.39 -22.16
C ASN A 385 2.30 20.54 -21.77
N ASP A 386 2.14 20.97 -20.51
CA ASP A 386 0.98 21.60 -19.86
C ASP A 386 -0.08 20.67 -19.24
N LEU A 387 0.28 19.99 -18.15
CA LEU A 387 -0.65 19.59 -17.08
C LEU A 387 0.03 19.73 -15.71
N PRO A 388 -0.68 20.20 -14.65
CA PRO A 388 -0.09 20.35 -13.32
C PRO A 388 0.22 18.98 -12.70
N ILE A 389 1.42 18.90 -12.13
CA ILE A 389 1.97 17.75 -11.41
C ILE A 389 1.09 17.50 -10.17
N HIS A 390 0.39 16.37 -10.13
CA HIS A 390 -0.14 15.79 -8.90
C HIS A 390 0.93 14.86 -8.31
N ASP A 391 1.26 15.11 -7.05
CA ASP A 391 2.29 14.44 -6.24
C ASP A 391 1.74 13.09 -5.73
N GLU A 392 2.37 11.95 -6.05
CA GLU A 392 1.92 10.59 -5.70
C GLU A 392 2.14 10.22 -4.21
N ASN A 393 1.97 11.16 -3.28
CA ASN A 393 1.98 10.92 -1.84
C ASN A 393 0.58 10.56 -1.25
N ASP A 394 -0.47 10.49 -2.08
CA ASP A 394 -1.87 10.49 -1.60
C ASP A 394 -2.51 9.11 -1.35
N LEU A 395 -1.79 7.99 -1.45
CA LEU A 395 -2.48 6.68 -1.44
C LEU A 395 -2.62 5.96 -0.09
N TYR A 396 -2.03 6.47 1.01
CA TYR A 396 -2.27 5.93 2.36
C TYR A 396 -2.33 7.00 3.46
N HIS A 397 -2.42 8.26 3.06
CA HIS A 397 -2.86 9.34 3.91
C HIS A 397 -4.26 9.71 3.45
N LEU A 398 -5.24 9.73 4.35
CA LEU A 398 -6.20 10.81 4.23
C LEU A 398 -5.34 12.06 4.26
N GLU A 399 -5.36 12.86 3.18
CA GLU A 399 -4.76 14.19 3.22
C GLU A 399 -5.20 14.81 4.55
N SER A 400 -4.26 15.36 5.32
CA SER A 400 -4.45 15.85 6.68
C SER A 400 -5.45 17.02 6.80
N HIS A 401 -6.32 17.17 5.80
CA HIS A 401 -7.27 18.23 5.55
C HIS A 401 -8.66 17.70 5.17
N GLU A 402 -8.94 16.39 5.08
CA GLU A 402 -10.32 15.92 4.78
C GLU A 402 -11.26 16.05 5.99
N ILE A 403 -12.41 16.70 5.79
CA ILE A 403 -13.42 17.05 6.79
C ILE A 403 -14.80 16.51 6.40
N ILE A 404 -15.71 16.40 7.37
CA ILE A 404 -17.11 16.02 7.13
C ILE A 404 -17.90 17.29 6.83
N TYR A 405 -18.67 17.26 5.74
CA TYR A 405 -19.69 18.24 5.43
C TYR A 405 -21.07 17.63 5.70
N GLU A 406 -21.92 18.36 6.41
CA GLU A 406 -23.34 18.01 6.57
C GLU A 406 -24.17 18.95 5.69
N LEU A 407 -25.15 18.40 4.98
CA LEU A 407 -26.02 19.14 4.07
C LEU A 407 -27.47 18.95 4.49
N ALA A 408 -28.24 20.03 4.57
CA ALA A 408 -29.69 19.99 4.54
C ALA A 408 -30.17 20.62 3.23
N VAL A 409 -30.73 19.81 2.34
CA VAL A 409 -31.19 20.23 1.00
C VAL A 409 -32.70 20.36 1.03
N HIS A 410 -33.20 21.58 0.80
CA HIS A 410 -34.62 21.88 0.77
C HIS A 410 -35.11 21.96 -0.69
N THR A 411 -35.99 21.06 -1.09
CA THR A 411 -36.63 21.08 -2.42
C THR A 411 -37.95 21.84 -2.39
N ARG A 412 -38.32 22.55 -3.48
CA ARG A 412 -39.57 23.34 -3.54
C ARG A 412 -40.72 22.58 -4.18
N THR A 413 -40.64 22.20 -5.45
CA THR A 413 -41.77 21.51 -6.12
C THR A 413 -41.30 20.68 -7.30
N ASN A 414 -41.91 19.52 -7.46
CA ASN A 414 -41.83 18.69 -8.66
C ASN A 414 -43.22 18.19 -9.05
N ASP A 415 -43.62 18.40 -10.30
CA ASP A 415 -44.85 17.81 -10.86
C ASP A 415 -44.65 16.40 -11.43
N ASN A 416 -43.47 15.78 -11.26
CA ASN A 416 -43.24 14.38 -11.61
C ASN A 416 -42.22 13.71 -10.68
N GLU A 417 -42.44 12.42 -10.47
CA GLU A 417 -41.65 11.53 -9.61
C GLU A 417 -40.21 11.39 -10.16
N ASN A 418 -39.22 11.87 -9.39
CA ASN A 418 -37.79 11.80 -9.69
C ASN A 418 -37.27 10.36 -9.46
N GLU A 419 -37.54 9.43 -10.38
CA GLU A 419 -37.08 8.04 -10.20
C GLU A 419 -35.71 7.73 -10.84
N GLU A 420 -35.22 8.51 -11.82
CA GLU A 420 -34.09 8.08 -12.65
C GLU A 420 -32.90 9.05 -12.80
N SER A 421 -32.93 10.24 -12.18
CA SER A 421 -31.89 11.25 -12.39
C SER A 421 -30.87 11.40 -11.25
N ALA A 422 -29.60 11.50 -11.60
CA ALA A 422 -28.52 11.72 -10.63
C ALA A 422 -28.24 13.22 -10.40
N VAL A 423 -28.42 13.70 -9.16
CA VAL A 423 -28.08 15.09 -8.76
C VAL A 423 -26.72 15.13 -8.09
N PHE A 424 -25.86 16.04 -8.52
CA PHE A 424 -24.53 16.25 -7.98
C PHE A 424 -24.37 17.65 -7.38
N LEU A 425 -23.60 17.71 -6.30
CA LEU A 425 -23.25 18.93 -5.56
C LEU A 425 -21.72 19.05 -5.46
N THR A 426 -21.21 20.27 -5.66
CA THR A 426 -19.81 20.63 -5.38
C THR A 426 -19.77 21.89 -4.53
N LEU A 427 -19.08 21.84 -3.39
CA LEU A 427 -18.82 23.00 -2.55
C LEU A 427 -17.51 23.67 -2.98
N VAL A 428 -17.52 25.00 -3.08
CA VAL A 428 -16.35 25.79 -3.49
C VAL A 428 -16.01 26.78 -2.38
N GLY A 429 -14.81 26.66 -1.83
CA GLY A 429 -14.33 27.52 -0.76
C GLY A 429 -13.19 28.45 -1.18
N LYS A 430 -12.47 28.99 -0.20
CA LYS A 430 -11.32 29.87 -0.41
C LYS A 430 -10.09 29.11 -0.90
N LEU A 431 -9.89 27.88 -0.43
CA LEU A 431 -8.67 27.11 -0.65
C LEU A 431 -8.78 26.22 -1.90
N ASN A 432 -9.87 25.46 -2.02
CA ASN A 432 -10.13 24.51 -3.09
C ASN A 432 -11.66 24.26 -3.25
N GLU A 433 -12.05 23.24 -4.02
CA GLU A 433 -13.44 22.78 -4.17
C GLU A 433 -13.58 21.29 -3.92
N THR A 434 -14.69 20.84 -3.36
CA THR A 434 -14.93 19.40 -3.14
C THR A 434 -15.08 18.66 -4.47
N LYS A 435 -14.89 17.34 -4.46
CA LYS A 435 -15.31 16.46 -5.57
C LYS A 435 -16.83 16.58 -5.75
N LYS A 436 -17.32 16.11 -6.91
CA LYS A 436 -18.75 16.03 -7.19
C LYS A 436 -19.39 14.99 -6.28
N CYS A 437 -20.15 15.44 -5.28
CA CYS A 437 -20.91 14.61 -4.37
C CYS A 437 -22.25 14.23 -5.02
N LEU A 438 -22.52 12.93 -5.18
CA LEU A 438 -23.79 12.42 -5.69
C LEU A 438 -24.82 12.38 -4.55
N LEU A 439 -25.91 13.16 -4.67
CA LEU A 439 -26.98 13.27 -3.68
C LEU A 439 -28.03 12.16 -3.87
N GLN A 440 -27.60 10.91 -3.77
CA GLN A 440 -28.47 9.74 -4.00
C GLN A 440 -29.00 9.11 -2.71
N TYR A 441 -28.30 9.28 -1.59
CA TYR A 441 -28.62 8.60 -0.33
C TYR A 441 -28.71 9.63 0.79
N ALA A 442 -29.92 9.99 1.18
CA ALA A 442 -30.15 10.88 2.32
C ALA A 442 -30.22 10.08 3.63
N ASP A 443 -29.78 10.70 4.72
CA ASP A 443 -29.73 10.07 6.04
C ASP A 443 -31.13 9.87 6.65
N ASN A 444 -32.10 10.68 6.21
CA ASN A 444 -33.42 10.76 6.78
C ASN A 444 -34.55 10.20 5.89
N THR A 445 -34.27 9.81 4.63
CA THR A 445 -35.28 9.28 3.71
C THR A 445 -34.70 8.31 2.69
N ILE A 446 -35.53 7.34 2.26
CA ILE A 446 -35.21 6.40 1.17
C ILE A 446 -35.52 6.96 -0.23
N HIS A 447 -36.24 8.07 -0.30
CA HIS A 447 -36.57 8.77 -1.54
C HIS A 447 -36.13 10.24 -1.44
N PRO A 448 -34.82 10.52 -1.60
CA PRO A 448 -34.31 11.87 -1.53
C PRO A 448 -34.74 12.71 -2.74
N LEU A 449 -34.65 14.02 -2.58
CA LEU A 449 -34.93 15.08 -3.53
C LEU A 449 -36.35 15.09 -4.16
N GLN A 450 -37.35 14.55 -3.45
CA GLN A 450 -38.78 14.67 -3.75
C GLN A 450 -39.31 16.08 -3.46
N SER A 451 -40.54 16.36 -3.86
CA SER A 451 -41.18 17.68 -3.76
C SER A 451 -41.44 18.12 -2.30
N ASN A 452 -41.10 19.37 -1.95
CA ASN A 452 -41.34 19.98 -0.63
C ASN A 452 -40.74 19.20 0.56
N GLN A 453 -39.52 18.68 0.45
CA GLN A 453 -38.86 17.96 1.54
C GLN A 453 -37.50 18.55 1.91
N ILE A 454 -37.03 18.16 3.09
CA ILE A 454 -35.69 18.46 3.59
C ILE A 454 -34.94 17.14 3.67
N ASP A 455 -33.88 17.02 2.91
CA ASP A 455 -33.05 15.83 2.88
C ASP A 455 -31.69 16.12 3.49
N LEU A 456 -31.28 15.26 4.42
CA LEU A 456 -30.00 15.36 5.09
C LEU A 456 -28.98 14.48 4.37
N PHE A 457 -27.78 15.00 4.14
CA PHE A 457 -26.67 14.23 3.55
C PHE A 457 -25.37 14.51 4.29
N HIS A 458 -24.47 13.51 4.30
CA HIS A 458 -23.09 13.65 4.78
C HIS A 458 -22.11 13.18 3.72
N PHE A 459 -20.98 13.88 3.60
CA PHE A 459 -19.85 13.40 2.80
C PHE A 459 -18.50 13.88 3.35
N ILE A 460 -17.43 13.16 3.02
CA ILE A 460 -16.05 13.49 3.39
C ILE A 460 -15.32 13.98 2.13
N ASP A 461 -14.67 15.13 2.24
CA ASP A 461 -13.80 15.66 1.20
C ASP A 461 -12.78 16.64 1.80
N GLN A 462 -11.87 17.14 1.00
CA GLN A 462 -10.86 18.13 1.42
C GLN A 462 -11.49 19.38 2.05
N ASP A 463 -10.77 20.01 3.00
CA ASP A 463 -11.15 21.28 3.63
C ASP A 463 -11.02 22.43 2.63
N ILE A 464 -12.17 22.98 2.25
CA ILE A 464 -12.28 24.12 1.33
C ILE A 464 -12.02 25.48 1.99
N GLY A 465 -11.77 25.50 3.28
CA GLY A 465 -11.63 26.69 4.10
C GLY A 465 -12.97 27.41 4.24
N VAL A 466 -12.97 28.74 4.07
CA VAL A 466 -14.21 29.53 4.11
C VAL A 466 -15.03 29.23 2.86
N LEU A 467 -16.20 28.60 3.05
CA LEU A 467 -17.13 28.29 1.98
C LEU A 467 -17.61 29.57 1.28
N LYS A 468 -17.53 29.61 -0.05
CA LYS A 468 -17.87 30.78 -0.87
C LYS A 468 -19.08 30.55 -1.76
N MET A 469 -19.28 29.33 -2.24
CA MET A 469 -20.20 29.05 -3.32
C MET A 469 -20.55 27.56 -3.36
N ILE A 470 -21.76 27.26 -3.84
CA ILE A 470 -22.22 25.89 -4.12
C ILE A 470 -22.54 25.74 -5.61
N LYS A 471 -22.19 24.59 -6.19
CA LYS A 471 -22.50 24.22 -7.57
C LYS A 471 -23.41 23.00 -7.59
N PHE A 472 -24.51 23.08 -8.34
CA PHE A 472 -25.38 21.93 -8.61
C PHE A 472 -25.36 21.53 -10.08
N SER A 473 -25.40 20.23 -10.36
CA SER A 473 -25.54 19.67 -11.71
C SER A 473 -26.36 18.38 -11.69
N HIS A 474 -26.96 18.00 -12.82
CA HIS A 474 -27.64 16.71 -13.00
C HIS A 474 -27.16 16.05 -14.30
N ASP A 475 -27.46 14.76 -14.50
CA ASP A 475 -27.02 13.96 -15.64
C ASP A 475 -27.94 14.02 -16.89
N GLY A 476 -28.96 14.88 -16.87
CA GLY A 476 -29.87 15.13 -18.00
C GLY A 476 -30.88 14.02 -18.31
N ARG A 477 -30.94 12.93 -17.53
CA ARG A 477 -31.87 11.81 -17.80
C ARG A 477 -33.09 11.90 -16.91
N GLY A 478 -34.26 12.16 -17.48
CA GLY A 478 -35.54 12.14 -16.75
C GLY A 478 -35.74 13.30 -15.77
N PHE A 479 -34.90 14.35 -15.83
CA PHE A 479 -35.02 15.50 -14.95
C PHE A 479 -36.20 16.37 -15.41
N PRO A 480 -37.19 16.68 -14.56
CA PRO A 480 -38.28 17.54 -14.96
C PRO A 480 -37.81 19.00 -15.10
N ASP A 481 -38.28 19.67 -16.15
CA ASP A 481 -38.01 21.09 -16.48
C ASP A 481 -38.37 22.08 -15.34
N ASN A 482 -39.02 21.59 -14.29
CA ASN A 482 -39.65 22.36 -13.22
C ASN A 482 -38.94 22.19 -11.86
N TRP A 483 -37.94 21.30 -11.75
CA TRP A 483 -37.29 21.00 -10.46
C TRP A 483 -36.47 22.19 -9.98
N SER A 484 -36.67 22.58 -8.72
CA SER A 484 -35.98 23.70 -8.11
C SER A 484 -35.64 23.44 -6.64
N LEU A 485 -34.44 23.88 -6.26
CA LEU A 485 -34.01 23.94 -4.87
C LEU A 485 -34.51 25.23 -4.24
N ALA A 486 -35.11 25.11 -3.07
CA ALA A 486 -35.50 26.25 -2.25
C ALA A 486 -34.25 26.87 -1.62
N ASN A 487 -33.57 26.10 -0.76
CA ASN A 487 -32.30 26.46 -0.17
C ASN A 487 -31.47 25.22 0.19
N VAL A 488 -30.20 25.43 0.49
CA VAL A 488 -29.29 24.39 0.99
C VAL A 488 -28.55 24.96 2.18
N GLU A 489 -28.53 24.23 3.28
CA GLU A 489 -27.74 24.56 4.45
C GLU A 489 -26.54 23.60 4.50
N VAL A 490 -25.34 24.17 4.64
CA VAL A 490 -24.09 23.43 4.74
C VAL A 490 -23.52 23.66 6.13
N THR A 491 -23.46 22.61 6.93
CA THR A 491 -22.82 22.64 8.25
C THR A 491 -21.41 22.11 8.11
N ILE A 492 -20.46 22.86 8.68
CA ILE A 492 -19.07 22.44 8.84
C ILE A 492 -18.81 22.30 10.35
N PRO A 493 -18.97 21.10 10.93
CA PRO A 493 -19.05 20.92 12.39
C PRO A 493 -17.85 21.49 13.16
N TYR A 494 -16.63 21.30 12.66
CA TYR A 494 -15.43 21.81 13.36
C TYR A 494 -15.27 23.33 13.29
N GLN A 495 -15.88 24.00 12.30
CA GLN A 495 -15.89 25.46 12.24
C GLN A 495 -17.03 26.05 13.08
N ASN A 496 -17.96 25.19 13.53
CA ASN A 496 -19.17 25.58 14.23
C ASN A 496 -20.04 26.58 13.44
N LYS A 497 -20.06 26.41 12.11
CA LYS A 497 -20.72 27.32 11.15
C LYS A 497 -21.74 26.58 10.31
N ILE A 498 -22.85 27.26 10.07
CA ILE A 498 -23.84 26.90 9.06
C ILE A 498 -23.82 27.97 7.96
N PHE A 499 -23.78 27.53 6.72
CA PHE A 499 -23.87 28.40 5.54
C PHE A 499 -25.18 28.11 4.83
N LYS A 500 -26.02 29.12 4.66
CA LYS A 500 -27.30 29.00 3.95
C LYS A 500 -27.20 29.56 2.53
N PHE A 501 -27.68 28.80 1.56
CA PHE A 501 -27.69 29.15 0.14
C PHE A 501 -29.13 29.20 -0.37
N ASP A 502 -29.63 30.40 -0.69
CA ASP A 502 -30.91 30.54 -1.37
C ASP A 502 -30.68 30.44 -2.88
N ILE A 503 -31.18 29.35 -3.49
CA ILE A 503 -30.92 29.04 -4.90
C ILE A 503 -32.06 29.55 -5.78
N ASN A 504 -33.32 29.46 -5.30
CA ASN A 504 -34.53 30.13 -5.83
C ASN A 504 -34.72 30.14 -7.37
N GLU A 505 -34.14 29.19 -8.13
CA GLU A 505 -34.20 29.15 -9.60
C GLU A 505 -34.05 27.72 -10.19
N LEU A 506 -34.56 27.50 -11.42
CA LEU A 506 -34.61 26.21 -12.17
C LEU A 506 -33.27 25.70 -12.72
N ILE A 507 -32.82 24.48 -12.42
CA ILE A 507 -31.52 23.94 -12.89
C ILE A 507 -31.62 23.42 -14.34
N ASN A 508 -30.83 23.96 -15.28
CA ASN A 508 -30.82 23.53 -16.69
C ASN A 508 -29.45 22.94 -17.13
N GLU A 509 -29.52 21.99 -18.06
CA GLU A 509 -28.50 20.99 -18.45
C GLU A 509 -27.09 21.48 -18.80
N GLU A 510 -26.90 22.71 -19.33
CA GLU A 510 -25.61 23.08 -19.93
C GLU A 510 -24.64 23.83 -19.01
N LYS A 511 -25.08 24.32 -17.84
CA LYS A 511 -24.22 25.10 -16.93
C LYS A 511 -24.55 24.82 -15.46
N ALA A 512 -23.57 24.34 -14.70
CA ALA A 512 -23.70 24.15 -13.25
C ALA A 512 -24.24 25.43 -12.59
N LYS A 513 -25.32 25.30 -11.81
CA LYS A 513 -25.93 26.44 -11.14
C LYS A 513 -25.16 26.83 -9.91
N ILE A 514 -24.91 28.13 -9.77
CA ILE A 514 -24.06 28.71 -8.75
C ILE A 514 -24.95 29.40 -7.70
N GLY A 515 -24.91 28.90 -6.46
CA GLY A 515 -25.49 29.58 -5.30
C GLY A 515 -24.40 30.28 -4.50
N TYR A 516 -24.70 31.47 -3.98
CA TYR A 516 -23.83 32.20 -3.04
C TYR A 516 -24.46 32.21 -1.64
N PRO A 517 -23.67 32.21 -0.56
CA PRO A 517 -24.22 32.20 0.79
C PRO A 517 -25.02 33.48 1.03
N VAL A 518 -26.25 33.32 1.50
CA VAL A 518 -27.03 34.44 2.02
C VAL A 518 -26.43 34.76 3.38
N THR A 519 -25.96 35.99 3.54
CA THR A 519 -25.27 36.48 4.73
C THR A 519 -26.11 36.29 5.99
N ASP A 520 -25.93 35.14 6.64
CA ASP A 520 -26.22 34.86 8.05
C ASP A 520 -25.36 33.64 8.45
N ILE A 521 -24.09 33.90 8.76
CA ILE A 521 -23.21 32.93 9.42
C ILE A 521 -23.63 32.93 10.89
N THR A 522 -24.32 31.88 11.35
CA THR A 522 -24.60 31.68 12.77
C THR A 522 -23.52 30.79 13.38
N ASP A 523 -22.95 31.24 14.51
CA ASP A 523 -22.16 30.37 15.38
C ASP A 523 -23.15 29.44 16.12
N ILE A 524 -22.95 28.13 16.04
CA ILE A 524 -23.88 27.16 16.66
C ILE A 524 -23.55 27.03 18.16
N GLU A 525 -24.53 27.11 19.05
CA GLU A 525 -24.41 26.42 20.35
C GLU A 525 -24.69 24.94 20.09
N THR A 526 -23.62 24.14 19.93
CA THR A 526 -23.66 22.76 19.43
C THR A 526 -24.70 21.89 20.14
N THR A 527 -25.68 21.43 19.38
CA THR A 527 -26.41 20.17 19.65
C THR A 527 -26.16 19.24 18.46
N THR A 528 -24.92 18.79 18.29
CA THR A 528 -24.53 17.94 17.16
C THR A 528 -24.83 16.47 17.45
N ASN A 529 -25.70 15.89 16.63
CA ASN A 529 -25.96 14.46 16.60
C ASN A 529 -24.77 13.72 15.96
N GLY A 530 -23.79 13.34 16.79
CA GLY A 530 -22.66 12.47 16.42
C GLY A 530 -21.33 13.21 16.47
N ASN A 531 -20.53 12.96 17.51
CA ASN A 531 -19.22 13.58 17.71
C ASN A 531 -18.05 12.62 17.44
N CYS A 532 -18.32 11.42 16.93
CA CYS A 532 -17.31 10.45 16.49
C CYS A 532 -17.74 9.79 15.16
N ALA A 533 -16.83 9.74 14.18
CA ALA A 533 -17.02 9.03 12.93
C ALA A 533 -16.19 7.74 12.90
N ILE A 534 -16.86 6.61 12.64
CA ILE A 534 -16.26 5.29 12.45
C ILE A 534 -16.28 4.98 10.96
N ILE A 535 -15.11 4.80 10.37
CA ILE A 535 -14.95 4.50 8.93
C ILE A 535 -14.36 3.10 8.81
N ILE A 536 -15.04 2.21 8.10
CA ILE A 536 -14.63 0.81 7.96
C ILE A 536 -14.44 0.48 6.49
N GLN A 537 -13.27 -0.06 6.16
CA GLN A 537 -12.98 -0.57 4.82
C GLN A 537 -13.12 -2.09 4.81
N THR A 538 -14.15 -2.57 4.13
CA THR A 538 -14.28 -4.01 3.81
C THR A 538 -13.33 -4.31 2.67
N GLY A 539 -12.54 -5.38 2.81
CA GLY A 539 -11.47 -5.65 1.86
C GLY A 539 -11.94 -6.30 0.57
N SER A 540 -10.99 -6.59 -0.31
CA SER A 540 -11.25 -6.95 -1.71
C SER A 540 -11.25 -8.46 -2.01
N ALA A 541 -11.05 -9.28 -0.97
CA ALA A 541 -11.07 -10.74 -1.06
C ALA A 541 -12.43 -11.24 -1.59
N LYS A 542 -12.43 -12.43 -2.20
CA LYS A 542 -13.68 -13.03 -2.70
C LYS A 542 -14.62 -13.25 -1.53
N TYR A 543 -15.86 -12.74 -1.63
CA TYR A 543 -16.86 -12.78 -0.55
C TYR A 543 -16.44 -12.07 0.75
N ALA A 544 -15.62 -11.01 0.65
CA ALA A 544 -15.17 -10.24 1.80
C ALA A 544 -16.30 -9.54 2.59
N GLY A 545 -17.44 -9.28 1.95
CA GLY A 545 -18.56 -8.60 2.61
C GLY A 545 -19.36 -9.53 3.52
N THR A 546 -20.01 -8.95 4.52
CA THR A 546 -20.78 -9.70 5.52
C THR A 546 -22.25 -9.34 5.50
N SER A 547 -23.07 -10.30 5.89
CA SER A 547 -24.49 -10.10 6.23
C SER A 547 -24.75 -10.19 7.74
N ALA A 548 -23.73 -10.46 8.55
CA ALA A 548 -23.86 -10.51 10.01
C ALA A 548 -24.00 -9.11 10.62
N ASP A 549 -24.67 -9.03 11.77
CA ASP A 549 -24.75 -7.77 12.51
C ASP A 549 -23.38 -7.49 13.15
N CYS A 550 -22.83 -6.34 12.82
CA CYS A 550 -21.51 -5.91 13.25
C CYS A 550 -21.61 -4.88 14.38
N SER A 551 -20.70 -4.97 15.35
CA SER A 551 -20.57 -4.02 16.44
C SER A 551 -19.12 -3.59 16.65
N ILE A 552 -18.96 -2.40 17.20
CA ILE A 552 -17.66 -1.90 17.64
C ILE A 552 -17.76 -1.39 19.08
N LEU A 553 -16.72 -1.66 19.85
CA LEU A 553 -16.49 -1.05 21.16
C LEU A 553 -15.27 -0.15 21.07
N LEU A 554 -15.43 1.09 21.54
CA LEU A 554 -14.38 2.10 21.64
C LEU A 554 -14.04 2.26 23.12
N SER A 555 -12.75 2.12 23.47
CA SER A 555 -12.24 2.39 24.82
C SER A 555 -11.34 3.62 24.77
N GLY A 556 -11.62 4.61 25.60
CA GLY A 556 -10.80 5.80 25.80
C GLY A 556 -10.38 5.94 27.26
N SER A 557 -9.61 7.00 27.55
CA SER A 557 -8.96 7.22 28.83
C SER A 557 -9.87 7.20 30.07
N GLN A 558 -11.18 7.48 29.94
CA GLN A 558 -12.12 7.53 31.06
C GLN A 558 -13.47 6.82 30.79
N GLY A 559 -13.64 6.16 29.63
CA GLY A 559 -14.93 5.58 29.25
C GLY A 559 -14.86 4.52 28.16
N VAL A 560 -15.86 3.65 28.13
CA VAL A 560 -16.03 2.58 27.15
C VAL A 560 -17.42 2.67 26.53
N TYR A 561 -17.49 2.67 25.21
CA TYR A 561 -18.72 2.85 24.44
C TYR A 561 -18.89 1.72 23.44
N ALA A 562 -20.08 1.14 23.36
CA ALA A 562 -20.39 0.07 22.42
C ALA A 562 -21.49 0.51 21.44
N PHE A 563 -21.25 0.26 20.16
CA PHE A 563 -22.12 0.71 19.07
C PHE A 563 -22.46 -0.45 18.14
N GLN A 564 -23.72 -0.49 17.71
CA GLN A 564 -24.18 -1.37 16.63
C GLN A 564 -23.99 -0.65 15.30
N LEU A 565 -23.29 -1.27 14.36
CA LEU A 565 -22.87 -0.68 13.09
C LEU A 565 -23.90 -0.88 11.96
N HIS A 566 -25.18 -0.69 12.25
CA HIS A 566 -26.28 -1.06 11.35
C HIS A 566 -26.69 0.05 10.36
N LYS A 567 -26.14 1.27 10.49
CA LYS A 567 -26.48 2.45 9.68
C LYS A 567 -25.23 3.06 9.05
N SER A 568 -24.86 2.58 7.88
CA SER A 568 -23.84 3.21 7.05
C SER A 568 -24.43 4.43 6.34
N LEU A 569 -23.72 5.56 6.37
CA LEU A 569 -24.08 6.79 5.65
C LEU A 569 -23.70 6.72 4.17
N THR A 570 -22.78 5.83 3.81
CA THR A 570 -22.26 5.73 2.43
C THR A 570 -22.87 4.59 1.64
N ASN A 571 -23.40 3.55 2.30
CA ASN A 571 -23.96 2.39 1.62
C ASN A 571 -25.30 1.94 2.23
N ARG A 572 -26.28 1.67 1.35
CA ARG A 572 -27.59 1.13 1.73
C ARG A 572 -27.51 -0.23 2.43
N ILE A 573 -26.60 -1.08 1.96
CA ILE A 573 -26.27 -2.36 2.60
C ILE A 573 -24.84 -2.19 3.13
N PRO A 574 -24.65 -2.11 4.45
CA PRO A 574 -23.32 -1.96 5.02
C PRO A 574 -22.39 -3.13 4.71
N PHE A 575 -21.08 -2.88 4.78
CA PHE A 575 -20.00 -3.87 4.80
C PHE A 575 -19.98 -4.82 3.61
N GLN A 576 -20.29 -4.28 2.43
CA GLN A 576 -20.16 -5.01 1.18
C GLN A 576 -18.70 -5.06 0.72
N ASN A 577 -18.38 -6.08 -0.08
CA ASN A 577 -17.03 -6.31 -0.60
C ASN A 577 -16.48 -5.04 -1.30
N ARG A 578 -15.25 -4.62 -0.93
CA ARG A 578 -14.56 -3.39 -1.39
C ARG A 578 -15.18 -2.06 -0.96
N TYR A 579 -16.32 -2.07 -0.28
CA TYR A 579 -16.99 -0.83 0.07
C TYR A 579 -16.43 -0.25 1.36
N ARG A 580 -16.53 1.09 1.43
CA ARG A 580 -16.19 1.89 2.60
C ARG A 580 -17.47 2.34 3.26
N ASP A 581 -17.63 2.04 4.53
CA ASP A 581 -18.79 2.37 5.34
C ASP A 581 -18.45 3.45 6.36
N ILE A 582 -19.30 4.46 6.49
CA ILE A 582 -19.16 5.53 7.49
C ILE A 582 -20.33 5.45 8.45
N VAL A 583 -20.05 5.39 9.74
CA VAL A 583 -21.04 5.36 10.81
C VAL A 583 -20.75 6.48 11.79
N LEU A 584 -21.70 7.39 12.00
CA LEU A 584 -21.61 8.44 13.02
C LEU A 584 -22.20 7.93 14.34
N VAL A 585 -21.49 8.16 15.43
CA VAL A 585 -21.90 7.79 16.78
C VAL A 585 -21.74 8.94 17.76
N GLN A 586 -22.61 8.96 18.77
CA GLN A 586 -22.52 9.89 19.88
C GLN A 586 -21.72 9.27 21.03
N VAL A 587 -20.71 10.00 21.45
CA VAL A 587 -19.83 9.77 22.59
C VAL A 587 -19.86 11.04 23.44
N ASP A 588 -19.29 11.05 24.63
CA ASP A 588 -19.08 12.29 25.39
C ASP A 588 -17.57 12.58 25.50
N GLU A 589 -17.19 13.60 26.26
CA GLU A 589 -15.78 14.02 26.42
C GLU A 589 -14.88 12.93 27.04
N GLN A 590 -15.42 11.85 27.59
CA GLN A 590 -14.66 10.77 28.23
C GLN A 590 -14.01 9.78 27.24
N LEU A 591 -14.38 9.80 25.95
CA LEU A 591 -13.74 8.97 24.92
C LEU A 591 -12.40 9.54 24.41
N ASN A 592 -11.94 10.67 24.94
CA ASN A 592 -10.62 11.22 24.60
C ASN A 592 -9.50 10.18 24.78
N ASP A 593 -8.48 10.26 23.90
CA ASP A 593 -7.33 9.34 23.88
C ASP A 593 -7.76 7.87 23.79
N ILE A 594 -8.25 7.45 22.61
CA ILE A 594 -8.68 6.07 22.36
C ILE A 594 -7.50 5.14 22.63
N GLU A 595 -7.70 4.14 23.50
CA GLU A 595 -6.69 3.17 23.93
C GLU A 595 -6.77 1.88 23.13
N TYR A 596 -7.98 1.42 22.82
CA TYR A 596 -8.21 0.25 21.97
C TYR A 596 -9.64 0.26 21.41
N ILE A 597 -9.82 -0.50 20.33
CA ILE A 597 -11.13 -0.86 19.80
C ILE A 597 -11.34 -2.36 19.84
N VAL A 598 -12.60 -2.77 19.85
CA VAL A 598 -12.99 -4.16 19.62
C VAL A 598 -14.01 -4.18 18.48
N LEU A 599 -13.65 -4.82 17.37
CA LEU A 599 -14.54 -5.02 16.23
C LEU A 599 -15.06 -6.46 16.26
N GLU A 600 -16.36 -6.65 16.14
CA GLU A 600 -16.98 -7.97 16.19
C GLU A 600 -18.23 -8.09 15.31
N HIS A 601 -18.64 -9.33 15.03
CA HIS A 601 -19.94 -9.64 14.42
C HIS A 601 -20.60 -10.85 15.11
N ASN A 602 -21.93 -10.92 15.05
CA ASN A 602 -22.72 -11.97 15.73
C ASN A 602 -22.70 -13.34 15.03
N ASN A 603 -22.08 -13.44 13.85
CA ASN A 603 -22.03 -14.64 13.01
C ASN A 603 -23.40 -15.20 12.58
N GLU A 604 -24.42 -14.36 12.55
CA GLU A 604 -25.75 -14.73 12.05
C GLU A 604 -25.88 -14.46 10.54
N ASN A 605 -26.99 -14.90 9.95
CA ASN A 605 -27.33 -14.76 8.52
C ASN A 605 -26.53 -15.68 7.56
N SER A 606 -26.78 -15.55 6.26
CA SER A 606 -26.38 -16.53 5.24
C SER A 606 -24.91 -16.43 4.80
N ALA A 607 -24.26 -15.30 5.07
CA ALA A 607 -22.86 -15.05 4.73
C ALA A 607 -22.21 -14.19 5.85
N PRO A 608 -21.92 -14.79 7.02
CA PRO A 608 -21.45 -14.05 8.19
C PRO A 608 -19.96 -13.68 8.15
N ALA A 609 -19.17 -14.37 7.33
CA ALA A 609 -17.74 -14.12 7.21
C ALA A 609 -17.48 -12.68 6.74
N TRP A 610 -16.51 -12.02 7.36
CA TRP A 610 -16.18 -10.64 7.06
C TRP A 610 -14.68 -10.45 6.92
N PHE A 611 -14.20 -9.96 5.79
CA PHE A 611 -12.80 -9.58 5.62
C PHE A 611 -12.67 -8.06 5.71
N VAL A 612 -12.01 -7.60 6.77
CA VAL A 612 -11.85 -6.17 7.06
C VAL A 612 -10.41 -5.77 6.76
N ASP A 613 -10.22 -4.72 5.97
CA ASP A 613 -8.89 -4.16 5.70
C ASP A 613 -8.44 -3.25 6.84
N PHE A 614 -9.25 -2.25 7.20
CA PHE A 614 -8.93 -1.32 8.29
C PHE A 614 -10.18 -0.63 8.86
N VAL A 615 -10.01 -0.03 10.04
CA VAL A 615 -10.96 0.87 10.70
C VAL A 615 -10.27 2.19 11.00
N ILE A 616 -10.95 3.31 10.77
CA ILE A 616 -10.53 4.65 11.19
C ILE A 616 -11.57 5.21 12.15
N ILE A 617 -11.11 5.81 13.25
CA ILE A 617 -11.95 6.54 14.20
C ILE A 617 -11.54 8.00 14.19
N LYS A 618 -12.48 8.91 13.87
CA LYS A 618 -12.29 10.36 13.93
C LYS A 618 -13.12 10.95 15.07
N LEU A 619 -12.46 11.50 16.08
CA LEU A 619 -13.09 12.28 17.13
C LEU A 619 -13.27 13.73 16.64
N LEU A 620 -14.51 14.11 16.36
CA LEU A 620 -14.82 15.33 15.60
C LEU A 620 -14.61 16.62 16.41
N LEU A 621 -14.74 16.54 17.74
CA LEU A 621 -14.58 17.69 18.64
C LEU A 621 -13.11 18.09 18.83
N ASN A 622 -12.23 17.11 19.02
CA ASN A 622 -10.82 17.36 19.35
C ASN A 622 -9.86 17.12 18.17
N LYS A 623 -10.41 16.77 16.98
CA LYS A 623 -9.68 16.50 15.73
C LYS A 623 -8.64 15.38 15.84
N GLN A 624 -8.83 14.43 16.75
CA GLN A 624 -7.98 13.25 16.83
C GLN A 624 -8.47 12.17 15.86
N GLU A 625 -7.52 11.50 15.22
CA GLU A 625 -7.76 10.40 14.30
C GLU A 625 -6.96 9.17 14.73
N TYR A 626 -7.58 8.00 14.66
CA TYR A 626 -6.99 6.73 15.04
C TYR A 626 -7.16 5.74 13.89
N PHE A 627 -6.06 5.18 13.42
CA PHE A 627 -6.04 4.19 12.34
C PHE A 627 -5.74 2.80 12.91
N PHE A 628 -6.65 1.86 12.66
CA PHE A 628 -6.57 0.48 13.12
C PHE A 628 -6.50 -0.47 11.91
N PRO A 629 -5.30 -0.93 11.50
CA PRO A 629 -5.19 -1.94 10.46
C PRO A 629 -5.75 -3.27 10.97
N VAL A 630 -6.60 -3.92 10.17
CA VAL A 630 -7.25 -5.20 10.52
C VAL A 630 -6.72 -6.32 9.63
N HIS A 631 -6.84 -6.13 8.32
CA HIS A 631 -6.44 -7.00 7.21
C HIS A 631 -6.56 -8.50 7.49
N ARG A 632 -7.75 -8.95 7.92
CA ARG A 632 -8.02 -10.35 8.24
C ARG A 632 -9.49 -10.71 8.12
N TRP A 633 -9.76 -12.01 8.09
CA TRP A 633 -11.11 -12.53 8.25
C TRP A 633 -11.53 -12.52 9.73
N LEU A 634 -12.70 -11.98 9.99
CA LEU A 634 -13.53 -12.25 11.16
C LEU A 634 -14.56 -13.28 10.71
N SER A 635 -14.37 -14.53 11.11
CA SER A 635 -15.21 -15.66 10.71
C SER A 635 -14.90 -16.87 11.56
N ILE A 636 -15.89 -17.73 11.79
CA ILE A 636 -15.67 -19.05 12.38
C ILE A 636 -15.03 -20.05 11.41
N ASP A 637 -15.18 -19.82 10.10
CA ASP A 637 -14.76 -20.77 9.05
C ASP A 637 -13.41 -20.39 8.40
N TYR A 638 -12.96 -19.15 8.59
CA TYR A 638 -11.74 -18.62 7.98
C TYR A 638 -10.77 -18.06 9.04
N PHE A 639 -9.49 -18.01 8.69
CA PHE A 639 -8.42 -17.48 9.54
C PHE A 639 -8.31 -18.20 10.90
N ASP A 640 -8.54 -17.51 12.02
CA ASP A 640 -8.36 -18.05 13.38
C ASP A 640 -9.68 -18.47 14.04
N GLY A 641 -10.78 -18.55 13.27
CA GLY A 641 -12.08 -18.98 13.75
C GLY A 641 -12.76 -17.97 14.69
N LYS A 642 -12.22 -16.75 14.80
CA LYS A 642 -12.77 -15.70 15.67
C LYS A 642 -13.59 -14.70 14.86
N THR A 643 -14.71 -14.30 15.45
CA THR A 643 -15.62 -13.28 14.92
C THR A 643 -15.40 -11.91 15.56
N LYS A 644 -14.34 -11.80 16.36
CA LYS A 644 -14.01 -10.65 17.22
C LYS A 644 -12.51 -10.41 17.21
N ILE A 645 -12.11 -9.15 17.12
CA ILE A 645 -10.72 -8.71 17.23
C ILE A 645 -10.62 -7.50 18.16
N THR A 646 -9.57 -7.46 18.99
CA THR A 646 -9.19 -6.29 19.79
C THR A 646 -7.93 -5.67 19.21
N LEU A 647 -7.94 -4.36 18.99
CA LEU A 647 -6.85 -3.59 18.39
C LEU A 647 -6.50 -2.42 19.29
N ALA A 648 -5.29 -2.40 19.82
CA ALA A 648 -4.79 -1.27 20.59
C ALA A 648 -4.50 -0.08 19.67
N SER A 649 -4.67 1.13 20.18
CA SER A 649 -4.24 2.34 19.47
C SER A 649 -2.71 2.44 19.54
N ASP A 650 -2.07 2.51 18.38
CA ASP A 650 -0.76 3.12 18.30
C ASP A 650 -0.99 4.64 18.45
N ILE A 651 -0.48 5.27 19.51
CA ILE A 651 -0.47 6.74 19.60
C ILE A 651 0.48 7.27 18.51
N GLN A 652 -0.02 7.47 17.30
CA GLN A 652 0.46 8.52 16.42
C GLN A 652 -0.38 9.76 16.71
N LYS A 653 0.02 10.55 17.72
CA LYS A 653 -0.41 11.95 17.76
C LYS A 653 0.19 12.61 16.52
N ILE A 654 -0.60 12.70 15.45
CA ILE A 654 -0.28 13.58 14.33
C ILE A 654 -0.21 14.98 14.94
N PRO A 655 0.95 15.66 14.91
CA PRO A 655 1.03 17.02 15.42
C PRO A 655 0.04 17.87 14.65
N SER A 656 -0.85 18.58 15.36
CA SER A 656 -1.58 19.70 14.79
C SER A 656 -0.53 20.74 14.38
N HIS A 657 -0.22 20.83 13.08
CA HIS A 657 0.54 21.95 12.56
C HIS A 657 -0.38 23.18 12.58
N GLU A 658 0.01 24.19 13.36
CA GLU A 658 -0.60 25.52 13.40
C GLU A 658 -0.68 26.18 12.03
#